data_AF-A0A6B0RLT0-F1
#
_entry.id   AF-A0A6B0RLT0-F1
#
_cell.length_a   1.000
_cell.length_b   1.000
_cell.length_c   1.000
_cell.angle_alpha   90.00
_cell.angle_beta   90.00
_cell.angle_gamma   90.00
#
_symmetry.space_group_name_H-M   'P 1'
#
loop_
_entity.id
_entity.type
_entity.pdbx_description
1 polymer ?
#
loop_
_entity_poly.entity_id
_entity_poly.type
_entity_poly.pdbx_seq_one_letter_code
_entity_poly.pdbx_strand_id
1 'polypeptide(L)'
;MSKPSGGYTYTQTSVLFFHAKVPLGSKSKMATLKDQLIQNLLKEEHVPQNKITIVGVGAVGMACAISILMKDLADEVALVDVMEDKLKGEMMDLQHGSLFLRTPKIVSGKDYNVTANSRLVIITAGARQQEGESRLNLVQRNVNIFKFIIPNIVKYSPNCKLLVVSNPVDILTYVAWKISGFPKNRVIGSGCNLDSARFRYLMGERLGVHPLSCHGWILGEHGDSSVPVWSGVNVAGVSLKNLHPELGTDADKEQWKAVHKQVVDSAYEVIKLKGYTSWAIGLSVADLAESIMKNLRRVHPISTMIKGLYGIKEDVFLSVPCILGQNGISDVVKVTLTHEEEASFRSIVLRMLVLAGPLVNRRCSPESSFPRRLRACPLAPQSLRPTKIPYTKITTTRQHVLTNPLTPKAKPLPMRLRTRRPWGGACVLTEKRRACVLKMSSVKEQLIENLIEEDEVSQSKITIVGTGAVGMACAICILLKDLADELALVDVVTDKLKGETMDLQHGSLFFNTPKIVSGKDYTVSANSKLVIITAGARQQEGESRLNLVQRNVDIMKSVIPAIVQNSPDCKMLIVSNPVDILTYVVWKLSGLPATRVIGSGCNLDSARFRYLIGQKLGVHPSSCHGWIIGEHGDSSVPLWSGVNVAGVALKSLDPKLGSDSDKDSWKNIHKEVVGSAYEIIKLKGYTSWGIGLSVTDLVKSILKNLRRVHPVSTMVKGSYGIKEEIFLSIPCVLGRNGVSDVVKVNLNSEEEALLKKSASTLWNVQKDLKF
;
A
#
# COMPACT_ATOMS: atom_id res chain seq x y z
N MET A 1 50.31 -35.50 66.85
CA MET A 1 51.38 -34.77 66.12
C MET A 1 50.86 -34.56 64.70
N SER A 2 50.91 -33.42 64.00
CA SER A 2 51.35 -32.04 64.24
C SER A 2 51.30 -31.36 62.86
N LYS A 3 50.50 -30.29 62.68
CA LYS A 3 50.62 -29.12 61.76
C LYS A 3 51.29 -29.23 60.35
N PRO A 4 51.01 -28.29 59.39
CA PRO A 4 49.76 -27.56 59.09
C PRO A 4 49.58 -27.23 57.58
N SER A 5 48.66 -26.28 57.30
CA SER A 5 48.68 -25.22 56.26
C SER A 5 47.71 -25.35 55.07
N GLY A 6 47.06 -24.22 54.72
CA GLY A 6 46.12 -24.12 53.59
C GLY A 6 44.79 -23.41 53.88
N GLY A 7 44.80 -22.22 54.49
CA GLY A 7 43.59 -21.40 54.69
C GLY A 7 43.84 -19.93 54.35
N TYR A 8 43.21 -19.43 53.29
CA TYR A 8 43.42 -18.06 52.79
C TYR A 8 42.52 -17.04 53.51
N THR A 9 43.11 -15.90 53.86
CA THR A 9 42.45 -14.76 54.52
C THR A 9 41.79 -13.81 53.53
N TYR A 10 40.64 -13.24 53.92
CA TYR A 10 39.99 -12.13 53.23
C TYR A 10 40.86 -10.86 53.26
N THR A 11 40.88 -10.09 52.15
CA THR A 11 41.39 -8.72 52.10
C THR A 11 40.36 -7.76 51.53
N GLN A 12 40.36 -6.53 52.06
CA GLN A 12 39.36 -5.49 51.85
C GLN A 12 39.30 -4.98 50.39
N THR A 13 38.10 -4.66 49.91
CA THR A 13 37.90 -3.84 48.71
C THR A 13 37.50 -2.43 49.12
N SER A 14 38.34 -1.45 48.79
CA SER A 14 38.17 -0.04 49.13
C SER A 14 37.01 0.61 48.35
N VAL A 15 36.12 1.31 49.05
CA VAL A 15 35.03 2.11 48.47
C VAL A 15 35.56 3.44 47.95
N LEU A 16 35.63 3.62 46.62
CA LEU A 16 35.89 4.93 46.01
C LEU A 16 34.60 5.77 45.93
N PHE A 17 34.47 6.77 46.81
CA PHE A 17 33.48 7.83 46.65
C PHE A 17 33.93 8.83 45.57
N PHE A 18 33.41 8.69 44.36
CA PHE A 18 33.55 9.72 43.32
C PHE A 18 32.68 10.94 43.68
N HIS A 19 33.28 11.95 44.32
CA HIS A 19 32.70 13.29 44.42
C HIS A 19 32.75 13.98 43.05
N ALA A 20 31.68 13.84 42.27
CA ALA A 20 31.49 14.60 41.03
C ALA A 20 31.30 16.09 41.36
N LYS A 21 32.35 16.90 41.17
CA LYS A 21 32.25 18.36 41.23
C LYS A 21 31.31 18.87 40.13
N VAL A 22 30.13 19.34 40.51
CA VAL A 22 29.23 20.08 39.63
C VAL A 22 29.93 21.37 39.17
N PRO A 23 30.02 21.67 37.86
CA PRO A 23 30.60 22.93 37.38
C PRO A 23 29.66 24.11 37.68
N LEU A 24 29.90 24.81 38.78
CA LEU A 24 29.32 26.13 39.05
C LEU A 24 29.96 27.16 38.11
N GLY A 25 29.35 27.37 36.94
CA GLY A 25 29.84 28.38 35.99
C GLY A 25 29.32 28.24 34.56
N SER A 26 28.03 28.50 34.32
CA SER A 26 27.58 28.88 32.97
C SER A 26 26.46 29.92 33.04
N LYS A 27 26.47 30.87 32.10
CA LYS A 27 25.46 31.94 32.02
C LYS A 27 24.07 31.32 31.86
N SER A 28 23.09 31.86 32.59
CA SER A 28 21.69 31.42 32.55
C SER A 28 21.12 31.44 31.12
N LYS A 29 21.21 30.30 30.43
CA LYS A 29 20.25 29.96 29.38
C LYS A 29 18.95 29.64 30.11
N MET A 30 17.87 30.38 29.81
CA MET A 30 16.53 29.97 30.24
C MET A 30 16.28 28.54 29.74
N ALA A 31 15.93 27.64 30.66
CA ALA A 31 15.63 26.24 30.33
C ALA A 31 14.44 26.19 29.36
N THR A 32 14.61 25.53 28.22
CA THR A 32 13.52 25.33 27.26
C THR A 32 12.44 24.44 27.86
N LEU A 33 11.22 24.42 27.30
CA LEU A 33 10.16 23.53 27.79
C LEU A 33 10.61 22.05 27.77
N LYS A 34 11.44 21.67 26.78
CA LYS A 34 12.05 20.34 26.71
C LYS A 34 13.00 20.05 27.88
N ASP A 35 13.84 21.02 28.27
CA ASP A 35 14.79 20.84 29.37
C ASP A 35 14.09 20.72 30.74
N GLN A 36 12.93 21.36 30.89
CA GLN A 36 12.08 21.25 32.09
C GLN A 36 11.32 19.90 32.15
N LEU A 37 11.00 19.32 30.99
CA LEU A 37 10.23 18.09 30.85
C LEU A 37 11.10 16.81 30.87
N ILE A 38 12.30 16.84 30.27
CA ILE A 38 13.09 15.64 29.97
C ILE A 38 14.55 15.80 30.43
N GLN A 39 14.92 15.05 31.47
CA GLN A 39 16.32 14.87 31.84
C GLN A 39 17.03 13.94 30.84
N ASN A 40 17.97 14.48 30.06
CA ASN A 40 18.76 13.68 29.12
C ASN A 40 19.96 13.07 29.86
N LEU A 41 19.90 11.75 30.14
CA LEU A 41 20.96 11.02 30.84
C LEU A 41 22.14 10.66 29.94
N LEU A 42 21.88 10.38 28.67
CA LEU A 42 22.87 10.07 27.63
C LEU A 42 22.50 10.80 26.34
N LYS A 43 23.51 11.22 25.58
CA LYS A 43 23.33 11.76 24.23
C LYS A 43 23.50 10.63 23.22
N GLU A 44 22.47 9.80 23.07
CA GLU A 44 22.48 8.73 22.06
C GLU A 44 22.49 9.32 20.64
N GLU A 45 23.41 8.84 19.80
CA GLU A 45 23.30 9.04 18.35
C GLU A 45 22.32 8.02 17.78
N HIS A 46 21.27 8.50 17.12
CA HIS A 46 20.24 7.64 16.53
C HIS A 46 20.76 6.97 15.25
N VAL A 47 21.45 5.84 15.43
CA VAL A 47 21.88 4.94 14.35
C VAL A 47 20.79 3.87 14.14
N PRO A 48 20.13 3.83 12.97
CA PRO A 48 19.09 2.84 12.70
C PRO A 48 19.69 1.44 12.47
N GLN A 49 19.03 0.42 13.00
CA GLN A 49 19.47 -0.99 12.95
C GLN A 49 18.89 -1.72 11.73
N ASN A 50 17.65 -1.40 11.35
CA ASN A 50 16.88 -2.07 10.31
C ASN A 50 16.46 -1.12 9.17
N LYS A 51 17.37 -0.21 8.80
CA LYS A 51 17.10 0.76 7.75
C LYS A 51 16.89 0.12 6.38
N ILE A 52 15.82 0.50 5.70
CA ILE A 52 15.52 0.12 4.31
C ILE A 52 15.45 1.36 3.44
N THR A 53 16.23 1.38 2.34
CA THR A 53 16.11 2.41 1.30
C THR A 53 15.23 1.92 0.15
N ILE A 54 14.38 2.79 -0.38
CA ILE A 54 13.67 2.60 -1.64
C ILE A 54 14.11 3.70 -2.61
N VAL A 55 14.66 3.28 -3.75
CA VAL A 55 15.08 4.16 -4.84
C VAL A 55 14.00 4.14 -5.93
N GLY A 56 13.44 5.32 -6.22
CA GLY A 56 12.27 5.55 -7.03
C GLY A 56 10.99 5.65 -6.19
N VAL A 57 10.32 6.80 -6.19
CA VAL A 57 8.99 7.02 -5.57
C VAL A 57 7.87 6.97 -6.62
N GLY A 58 8.01 6.09 -7.62
CA GLY A 58 6.95 5.72 -8.53
C GLY A 58 5.82 4.93 -7.84
N ALA A 59 4.78 4.55 -8.57
CA ALA A 59 3.66 3.77 -8.01
C ALA A 59 4.12 2.45 -7.36
N VAL A 60 5.08 1.75 -7.98
CA VAL A 60 5.73 0.55 -7.42
C VAL A 60 6.53 0.88 -6.16
N GLY A 61 7.34 1.93 -6.18
CA GLY A 61 8.15 2.36 -5.03
C GLY A 61 7.32 2.71 -3.81
N MET A 62 6.22 3.45 -3.99
CA MET A 62 5.30 3.77 -2.91
C MET A 62 4.50 2.56 -2.41
N ALA A 63 4.14 1.63 -3.30
CA ALA A 63 3.53 0.35 -2.90
C ALA A 63 4.51 -0.52 -2.10
N CYS A 64 5.82 -0.50 -2.41
CA CYS A 64 6.85 -1.10 -1.58
C CYS A 64 6.95 -0.40 -0.22
N ALA A 65 6.98 0.94 -0.21
CA ALA A 65 7.11 1.75 1.01
C ALA A 65 5.98 1.47 2.01
N ILE A 66 4.72 1.57 1.57
CA ILE A 66 3.56 1.31 2.44
C ILE A 66 3.55 -0.14 2.93
N SER A 67 3.89 -1.11 2.08
CA SER A 67 3.91 -2.52 2.45
C SER A 67 5.00 -2.84 3.49
N ILE A 68 6.17 -2.21 3.38
CA ILE A 68 7.28 -2.32 4.33
C ILE A 68 6.93 -1.70 5.69
N LEU A 69 6.35 -0.50 5.68
CA LEU A 69 5.93 0.22 6.88
C LEU A 69 4.79 -0.54 7.59
N MET A 70 3.84 -1.10 6.85
CA MET A 70 2.68 -1.81 7.40
C MET A 70 3.01 -3.22 7.91
N LYS A 71 4.06 -3.87 7.38
CA LYS A 71 4.62 -5.12 7.93
C LYS A 71 5.62 -4.90 9.07
N ASP A 72 5.81 -3.66 9.51
CA ASP A 72 6.75 -3.24 10.56
C ASP A 72 8.20 -3.73 10.31
N LEU A 73 8.70 -3.67 9.07
CA LEU A 73 9.99 -4.27 8.66
C LEU A 73 11.23 -3.38 8.91
N ALA A 74 11.03 -2.10 9.23
CA ALA A 74 12.09 -1.10 9.34
C ALA A 74 11.86 -0.14 10.51
N ASP A 75 12.95 0.30 11.14
CA ASP A 75 12.99 1.40 12.12
C ASP A 75 13.25 2.76 11.44
N GLU A 76 13.94 2.76 10.31
CA GLU A 76 14.07 3.92 9.41
C GLU A 76 13.79 3.51 7.95
N VAL A 77 12.91 4.25 7.27
CA VAL A 77 12.74 4.12 5.81
C VAL A 77 13.32 5.35 5.11
N ALA A 78 14.17 5.13 4.11
CA ALA A 78 14.73 6.19 3.29
C ALA A 78 14.17 6.15 1.86
N LEU A 79 13.68 7.27 1.37
CA LEU A 79 13.18 7.43 0.00
C LEU A 79 14.15 8.27 -0.83
N VAL A 80 14.50 7.80 -2.03
CA VAL A 80 15.38 8.52 -2.97
C VAL A 80 14.71 8.61 -4.33
N ASP A 81 14.59 9.82 -4.87
CA ASP A 81 14.12 10.07 -6.24
C ASP A 81 14.74 11.38 -6.77
N VAL A 82 14.66 11.58 -8.08
CA VAL A 82 15.10 12.82 -8.75
C VAL A 82 14.00 13.90 -8.76
N MET A 83 12.72 13.50 -8.60
CA MET A 83 11.56 14.40 -8.53
C MET A 83 11.37 14.92 -7.10
N GLU A 84 12.05 16.01 -6.77
CA GLU A 84 12.16 16.54 -5.40
C GLU A 84 10.83 16.91 -4.73
N ASP A 85 9.95 17.67 -5.42
CA ASP A 85 8.64 18.04 -4.86
C ASP A 85 7.79 16.81 -4.54
N LYS A 86 7.70 15.87 -5.51
CA LYS A 86 6.96 14.62 -5.32
C LYS A 86 7.55 13.81 -4.17
N LEU A 87 8.87 13.66 -4.12
CA LEU A 87 9.59 12.94 -3.07
C LEU A 87 9.28 13.51 -1.68
N LYS A 88 9.34 14.84 -1.53
CA LYS A 88 8.98 15.53 -0.28
C LYS A 88 7.51 15.30 0.07
N GLY A 89 6.60 15.45 -0.89
CA GLY A 89 5.15 15.28 -0.68
C GLY A 89 4.74 13.86 -0.29
N GLU A 90 5.38 12.83 -0.86
CA GLU A 90 5.15 11.43 -0.49
C GLU A 90 5.71 11.11 0.91
N MET A 91 6.92 11.60 1.23
CA MET A 91 7.52 11.45 2.56
C MET A 91 6.68 12.12 3.64
N MET A 92 6.25 13.36 3.45
CA MET A 92 5.41 14.10 4.41
C MET A 92 4.08 13.40 4.66
N ASP A 93 3.41 12.88 3.62
CA ASP A 93 2.13 12.18 3.76
C ASP A 93 2.27 10.88 4.57
N LEU A 94 3.36 10.12 4.37
CA LEU A 94 3.68 8.96 5.20
C LEU A 94 4.06 9.34 6.63
N GLN A 95 4.91 10.35 6.81
CA GLN A 95 5.40 10.79 8.13
C GLN A 95 4.27 11.38 8.99
N HIS A 96 3.28 12.04 8.40
CA HIS A 96 2.05 12.46 9.08
C HIS A 96 1.18 11.27 9.54
N GLY A 97 1.33 10.11 8.92
CA GLY A 97 0.73 8.84 9.36
C GLY A 97 1.58 8.05 10.37
N SER A 98 2.77 8.52 10.74
CA SER A 98 3.73 7.78 11.59
C SER A 98 3.17 7.32 12.93
N LEU A 99 2.22 8.06 13.52
CA LEU A 99 1.52 7.64 14.75
C LEU A 99 0.85 6.26 14.63
N PHE A 100 0.40 5.88 13.43
CA PHE A 100 -0.27 4.60 13.16
C PHE A 100 0.70 3.49 12.73
N LEU A 101 1.99 3.81 12.59
CA LEU A 101 3.07 2.92 12.20
C LEU A 101 3.96 2.60 13.40
N ARG A 102 4.83 1.59 13.27
CA ARG A 102 5.91 1.31 14.24
C ARG A 102 7.27 1.89 13.83
N THR A 103 7.38 2.41 12.61
CA THR A 103 8.58 3.06 12.08
C THR A 103 8.58 4.54 12.50
N PRO A 104 9.42 4.97 13.45
CA PRO A 104 9.42 6.36 13.96
C PRO A 104 9.84 7.39 12.90
N LYS A 105 10.68 6.99 11.93
CA LYS A 105 11.44 7.91 11.09
C LYS A 105 11.40 7.52 9.61
N ILE A 106 10.90 8.43 8.79
CA ILE A 106 10.89 8.32 7.33
C ILE A 106 11.68 9.52 6.80
N VAL A 107 12.77 9.27 6.09
CA VAL A 107 13.63 10.30 5.51
C VAL A 107 13.54 10.27 3.99
N SER A 108 13.80 11.41 3.37
CA SER A 108 13.85 11.51 1.92
C SER A 108 14.93 12.47 1.45
N GLY A 109 15.57 12.17 0.32
CA GLY A 109 16.54 13.06 -0.28
C GLY A 109 16.88 12.67 -1.71
N LYS A 110 17.22 13.67 -2.53
CA LYS A 110 17.75 13.48 -3.87
C LYS A 110 19.19 12.95 -3.84
N ASP A 111 19.95 13.38 -2.82
CA ASP A 111 21.29 12.89 -2.54
C ASP A 111 21.26 11.52 -1.87
N TYR A 112 22.15 10.63 -2.30
CA TYR A 112 22.22 9.27 -1.80
C TYR A 112 22.82 9.16 -0.38
N ASN A 113 23.23 10.27 0.25
CA ASN A 113 23.66 10.27 1.64
C ASN A 113 22.53 9.82 2.60
N VAL A 114 21.26 10.08 2.26
CA VAL A 114 20.10 9.59 3.03
C VAL A 114 20.01 8.06 3.04
N THR A 115 20.66 7.37 2.10
CA THR A 115 20.70 5.90 2.07
C THR A 115 21.67 5.30 3.08
N ALA A 116 22.52 6.11 3.74
CA ALA A 116 23.63 5.61 4.54
C ALA A 116 23.20 4.59 5.61
N ASN A 117 24.02 3.55 5.77
CA ASN A 117 23.82 2.42 6.68
C ASN A 117 22.53 1.60 6.46
N SER A 118 22.01 1.55 5.22
CA SER A 118 20.87 0.69 4.89
C SER A 118 21.25 -0.80 4.95
N ARG A 119 20.39 -1.61 5.56
CA ARG A 119 20.51 -3.08 5.60
C ARG A 119 19.99 -3.73 4.31
N LEU A 120 19.00 -3.09 3.65
CA LEU A 120 18.41 -3.46 2.36
C LEU A 120 18.19 -2.20 1.52
N VAL A 121 18.48 -2.27 0.21
CA VAL A 121 18.18 -1.20 -0.74
C VAL A 121 17.38 -1.78 -1.91
N ILE A 122 16.17 -1.25 -2.09
CA ILE A 122 15.20 -1.69 -3.09
C ILE A 122 15.23 -0.70 -4.25
N ILE A 123 15.46 -1.19 -5.47
CA ILE A 123 15.63 -0.35 -6.65
C ILE A 123 14.43 -0.56 -7.57
N THR A 124 13.52 0.42 -7.56
CA THR A 124 12.34 0.49 -8.45
C THR A 124 12.49 1.56 -9.53
N ALA A 125 13.49 2.44 -9.41
CA ALA A 125 13.81 3.47 -10.39
C ALA A 125 14.25 2.87 -11.73
N GLY A 126 13.56 3.27 -12.80
CA GLY A 126 13.87 2.88 -14.17
C GLY A 126 13.01 3.66 -15.16
N ALA A 127 13.50 3.80 -16.39
CA ALA A 127 12.71 4.24 -17.52
C ALA A 127 11.63 3.21 -17.86
N ARG A 128 10.47 3.72 -18.30
CA ARG A 128 9.43 2.91 -18.97
C ARG A 128 9.77 2.76 -20.45
N GLN A 129 9.33 1.65 -21.03
CA GLN A 129 9.37 1.46 -22.48
C GLN A 129 8.52 2.54 -23.16
N GLN A 130 9.06 3.16 -24.20
CA GLN A 130 8.33 4.06 -25.07
C GLN A 130 7.66 3.28 -26.21
N GLU A 131 6.59 3.82 -26.78
CA GLU A 131 5.89 3.18 -27.90
C GLU A 131 6.84 3.07 -29.11
N GLY A 132 6.94 1.87 -29.70
CA GLY A 132 7.92 1.56 -30.75
C GLY A 132 9.39 1.39 -30.29
N GLU A 133 9.70 1.54 -28.99
CA GLU A 133 11.07 1.37 -28.49
C GLU A 133 11.49 -0.10 -28.44
N SER A 134 12.67 -0.42 -28.97
CA SER A 134 13.23 -1.77 -28.88
C SER A 134 13.61 -2.13 -27.44
N ARG A 135 13.46 -3.40 -27.07
CA ARG A 135 13.82 -3.92 -25.75
C ARG A 135 15.29 -3.62 -25.36
N LEU A 136 16.19 -3.60 -26.34
CA LEU A 136 17.61 -3.31 -26.15
C LEU A 136 17.87 -1.82 -25.84
N ASN A 137 17.12 -0.90 -26.45
CA ASN A 137 17.21 0.53 -26.16
C ASN A 137 16.75 0.85 -24.72
N LEU A 138 15.63 0.25 -24.29
CA LEU A 138 15.14 0.33 -22.92
C LEU A 138 16.18 -0.19 -21.91
N VAL A 139 16.75 -1.37 -22.18
CA VAL A 139 17.83 -1.95 -21.38
C VAL A 139 19.01 -0.98 -21.27
N GLN A 140 19.47 -0.42 -22.39
CA GLN A 140 20.63 0.50 -22.38
C GLN A 140 20.35 1.80 -21.60
N ARG A 141 19.13 2.34 -21.66
CA ARG A 141 18.70 3.49 -20.84
C ARG A 141 18.71 3.14 -19.35
N ASN A 142 18.18 1.97 -18.97
CA ASN A 142 18.17 1.52 -17.57
C ASN A 142 19.57 1.17 -17.05
N VAL A 143 20.46 0.63 -17.89
CA VAL A 143 21.90 0.47 -17.58
C VAL A 143 22.56 1.82 -17.26
N ASN A 144 22.26 2.87 -18.03
CA ASN A 144 22.81 4.20 -17.79
C ASN A 144 22.31 4.81 -16.47
N ILE A 145 21.03 4.58 -16.13
CA ILE A 145 20.48 4.92 -14.81
C ILE A 145 21.23 4.15 -13.70
N PHE A 146 21.42 2.83 -13.86
CA PHE A 146 22.08 1.99 -12.85
C PHE A 146 23.57 2.36 -12.65
N LYS A 147 24.26 2.82 -13.70
CA LYS A 147 25.63 3.38 -13.60
C LYS A 147 25.72 4.61 -12.69
N PHE A 148 24.64 5.38 -12.51
CA PHE A 148 24.57 6.48 -11.56
C PHE A 148 24.11 6.01 -10.17
N ILE A 149 23.07 5.17 -10.11
CA ILE A 149 22.43 4.73 -8.86
C ILE A 149 23.35 3.81 -8.02
N ILE A 150 23.88 2.75 -8.63
CA ILE A 150 24.56 1.66 -7.90
C ILE A 150 25.84 2.13 -7.19
N PRO A 151 26.77 2.88 -7.81
CA PRO A 151 27.99 3.32 -7.12
C PRO A 151 27.71 4.24 -5.92
N ASN A 152 26.67 5.07 -6.01
CA ASN A 152 26.24 5.91 -4.90
C ASN A 152 25.68 5.08 -3.73
N ILE A 153 24.88 4.04 -3.99
CA ILE A 153 24.42 3.11 -2.95
C ILE A 153 25.61 2.40 -2.29
N VAL A 154 26.55 1.87 -3.08
CA VAL A 154 27.74 1.17 -2.56
C VAL A 154 28.60 2.09 -1.68
N LYS A 155 28.76 3.36 -2.07
CA LYS A 155 29.50 4.37 -1.30
C LYS A 155 28.93 4.60 0.11
N TYR A 156 27.61 4.71 0.24
CA TYR A 156 26.97 5.05 1.53
C TYR A 156 26.48 3.81 2.32
N SER A 157 26.30 2.67 1.65
CA SER A 157 25.81 1.41 2.23
C SER A 157 26.55 0.17 1.69
N PRO A 158 27.87 0.03 1.93
CA PRO A 158 28.67 -1.08 1.41
C PRO A 158 28.27 -2.47 1.95
N ASN A 159 27.52 -2.50 3.06
CA ASN A 159 27.05 -3.71 3.73
C ASN A 159 25.62 -4.13 3.38
N CYS A 160 24.91 -3.37 2.53
CA CYS A 160 23.52 -3.67 2.18
C CYS A 160 23.36 -4.94 1.32
N LYS A 161 22.11 -5.40 1.19
CA LYS A 161 21.66 -6.22 0.06
C LYS A 161 20.95 -5.32 -0.95
N LEU A 162 21.11 -5.61 -2.24
CA LEU A 162 20.40 -4.96 -3.34
C LEU A 162 19.23 -5.85 -3.78
N LEU A 163 18.01 -5.30 -3.77
CA LEU A 163 16.81 -5.92 -4.33
C LEU A 163 16.35 -5.11 -5.54
N VAL A 164 16.62 -5.64 -6.74
CA VAL A 164 16.28 -5.03 -8.02
C VAL A 164 14.84 -5.40 -8.39
N VAL A 165 14.04 -4.37 -8.70
CA VAL A 165 12.63 -4.48 -9.12
C VAL A 165 12.43 -3.82 -10.49
N SER A 166 13.27 -2.85 -10.85
CA SER A 166 13.27 -2.19 -12.16
C SER A 166 13.38 -3.20 -13.30
N ASN A 167 12.58 -3.00 -14.36
CA ASN A 167 12.51 -3.92 -15.49
C ASN A 167 13.42 -3.55 -16.68
N PRO A 168 13.94 -4.52 -17.45
CA PRO A 168 13.80 -5.98 -17.24
C PRO A 168 14.69 -6.48 -16.09
N VAL A 169 14.07 -7.09 -15.08
CA VAL A 169 14.68 -7.33 -13.77
C VAL A 169 15.87 -8.27 -13.82
N ASP A 170 15.83 -9.35 -14.59
CA ASP A 170 16.92 -10.33 -14.66
C ASP A 170 18.23 -9.69 -15.19
N ILE A 171 18.13 -8.94 -16.30
CA ILE A 171 19.26 -8.23 -16.91
C ILE A 171 19.77 -7.12 -15.98
N LEU A 172 18.87 -6.35 -15.37
CA LEU A 172 19.27 -5.26 -14.47
C LEU A 172 19.85 -5.77 -13.13
N THR A 173 19.51 -7.00 -12.72
CA THR A 173 20.15 -7.68 -11.59
C THR A 173 21.60 -8.08 -11.92
N TYR A 174 21.83 -8.65 -13.11
CA TYR A 174 23.20 -8.89 -13.61
C TYR A 174 24.03 -7.59 -13.69
N VAL A 175 23.44 -6.51 -14.22
CA VAL A 175 24.08 -5.20 -14.33
C VAL A 175 24.39 -4.61 -12.94
N ALA A 176 23.45 -4.65 -12.00
CA ALA A 176 23.67 -4.23 -10.62
C ALA A 176 24.80 -5.03 -9.95
N TRP A 177 24.88 -6.34 -10.20
CA TRP A 177 25.96 -7.19 -9.70
C TRP A 177 27.32 -6.76 -10.26
N LYS A 178 27.45 -6.61 -11.59
CA LYS A 178 28.71 -6.19 -12.23
C LYS A 178 29.15 -4.77 -11.80
N ILE A 179 28.22 -3.82 -11.61
CA ILE A 179 28.55 -2.44 -11.21
C ILE A 179 28.86 -2.33 -9.70
N SER A 180 28.16 -3.08 -8.85
CA SER A 180 28.35 -2.98 -7.39
C SER A 180 29.62 -3.66 -6.87
N GLY A 181 30.15 -4.65 -7.60
CA GLY A 181 31.23 -5.51 -7.11
C GLY A 181 30.83 -6.39 -5.92
N PHE A 182 29.53 -6.47 -5.60
CA PHE A 182 29.05 -7.27 -4.47
C PHE A 182 29.13 -8.78 -4.77
N PRO A 183 29.29 -9.64 -3.75
CA PRO A 183 29.14 -11.08 -3.92
C PRO A 183 27.70 -11.42 -4.32
N LYS A 184 27.54 -12.43 -5.17
CA LYS A 184 26.28 -12.76 -5.87
C LYS A 184 25.08 -12.97 -4.94
N ASN A 185 25.30 -13.43 -3.70
CA ASN A 185 24.22 -13.62 -2.72
C ASN A 185 23.57 -12.32 -2.24
N ARG A 186 24.26 -11.17 -2.35
CA ARG A 186 23.74 -9.86 -1.93
C ARG A 186 23.02 -9.09 -3.04
N VAL A 187 22.95 -9.60 -4.26
CA VAL A 187 22.30 -8.93 -5.40
C VAL A 187 21.19 -9.83 -5.94
N ILE A 188 19.95 -9.42 -5.69
CA ILE A 188 18.74 -10.21 -5.88
C ILE A 188 17.82 -9.44 -6.82
N GLY A 189 17.23 -10.10 -7.82
CA GLY A 189 16.11 -9.54 -8.56
C GLY A 189 14.79 -10.11 -8.06
N SER A 190 13.72 -9.31 -8.03
CA SER A 190 12.39 -9.78 -7.62
C SER A 190 11.88 -10.96 -8.45
N GLY A 191 12.28 -11.02 -9.73
CA GLY A 191 12.07 -12.16 -10.61
C GLY A 191 10.61 -12.61 -10.71
N CYS A 192 10.42 -13.91 -10.90
CA CYS A 192 9.11 -14.56 -11.02
C CYS A 192 8.38 -14.79 -9.67
N ASN A 193 8.73 -14.09 -8.58
CA ASN A 193 8.03 -14.19 -7.30
C ASN A 193 6.57 -13.76 -7.41
N LEU A 194 6.30 -12.66 -8.12
CA LEU A 194 4.93 -12.23 -8.41
C LEU A 194 4.23 -13.15 -9.42
N ASP A 195 4.94 -13.64 -10.44
CA ASP A 195 4.33 -14.51 -11.46
C ASP A 195 3.92 -15.87 -10.86
N SER A 196 4.72 -16.40 -9.93
CA SER A 196 4.38 -17.57 -9.13
C SER A 196 3.21 -17.30 -8.17
N ALA A 197 3.10 -16.09 -7.61
CA ALA A 197 1.95 -15.71 -6.79
C ALA A 197 0.65 -15.64 -7.61
N ARG A 198 0.70 -15.05 -8.82
CA ARG A 198 -0.43 -15.06 -9.78
C ARG A 198 -0.81 -16.47 -10.21
N PHE A 199 0.18 -17.31 -10.49
CA PHE A 199 -0.04 -18.70 -10.87
C PHE A 199 -0.80 -19.46 -9.76
N ARG A 200 -0.36 -19.31 -8.52
CA ARG A 200 -1.02 -19.89 -7.33
C ARG A 200 -2.41 -19.30 -7.09
N TYR A 201 -2.61 -18.01 -7.32
CA TYR A 201 -3.93 -17.37 -7.26
C TYR A 201 -4.91 -17.98 -8.27
N LEU A 202 -4.55 -18.03 -9.55
CA LEU A 202 -5.42 -18.57 -10.61
C LEU A 202 -5.68 -20.08 -10.46
N MET A 203 -4.73 -20.84 -9.88
CA MET A 203 -4.98 -22.23 -9.48
C MET A 203 -5.98 -22.31 -8.31
N GLY A 204 -5.85 -21.44 -7.31
CA GLY A 204 -6.78 -21.35 -6.18
C GLY A 204 -8.20 -21.04 -6.62
N GLU A 205 -8.39 -20.07 -7.51
CA GLU A 205 -9.69 -19.71 -8.10
C GLU A 205 -10.34 -20.91 -8.84
N ARG A 206 -9.57 -21.66 -9.64
CA ARG A 206 -10.09 -22.84 -10.36
C ARG A 206 -10.48 -24.00 -9.43
N LEU A 207 -9.72 -24.19 -8.35
CA LEU A 207 -9.95 -25.30 -7.40
C LEU A 207 -10.92 -24.92 -6.27
N GLY A 208 -11.17 -23.64 -6.04
CA GLY A 208 -11.90 -23.16 -4.85
C GLY A 208 -11.12 -23.37 -3.57
N VAL A 209 -9.82 -23.04 -3.55
CA VAL A 209 -8.98 -23.09 -2.34
C VAL A 209 -8.10 -21.86 -2.23
N HIS A 210 -7.70 -21.50 -1.01
CA HIS A 210 -6.86 -20.31 -0.80
C HIS A 210 -5.49 -20.44 -1.52
N PRO A 211 -4.95 -19.39 -2.16
CA PRO A 211 -3.69 -19.45 -2.93
C PRO A 211 -2.45 -19.94 -2.15
N LEU A 212 -2.48 -19.81 -0.81
CA LEU A 212 -1.42 -20.36 0.05
C LEU A 212 -1.37 -21.89 0.02
N SER A 213 -2.49 -22.58 -0.19
CA SER A 213 -2.60 -24.05 -0.26
C SER A 213 -2.23 -24.63 -1.62
N CYS A 214 -2.20 -23.80 -2.67
CA CYS A 214 -1.67 -24.17 -3.97
C CYS A 214 -0.16 -23.99 -3.99
N HIS A 215 0.59 -24.98 -4.49
CA HIS A 215 2.03 -24.93 -4.65
C HIS A 215 2.40 -25.12 -6.13
N GLY A 216 3.17 -24.19 -6.69
CA GLY A 216 3.63 -24.23 -8.07
C GLY A 216 4.57 -23.05 -8.35
N TRP A 217 5.46 -23.21 -9.32
CA TRP A 217 6.51 -22.26 -9.61
C TRP A 217 6.49 -21.82 -11.08
N ILE A 218 6.69 -20.52 -11.29
CA ILE A 218 7.08 -19.93 -12.57
C ILE A 218 8.58 -19.62 -12.47
N LEU A 219 9.39 -20.15 -13.39
CA LEU A 219 10.84 -20.01 -13.42
C LEU A 219 11.32 -19.33 -14.71
N GLY A 220 12.59 -18.93 -14.75
CA GLY A 220 13.23 -18.36 -15.94
C GLY A 220 13.20 -16.84 -15.97
N GLU A 221 12.87 -16.27 -17.12
CA GLU A 221 12.77 -14.81 -17.30
C GLU A 221 11.46 -14.29 -16.70
N HIS A 222 11.51 -13.13 -16.04
CA HIS A 222 10.29 -12.37 -15.76
C HIS A 222 9.72 -11.78 -17.06
N GLY A 223 8.65 -12.41 -17.58
CA GLY A 223 7.92 -11.98 -18.78
C GLY A 223 7.46 -13.15 -19.66
N ASP A 224 7.30 -12.87 -20.95
CA ASP A 224 6.65 -13.73 -21.95
C ASP A 224 7.33 -15.10 -22.14
N SER A 225 8.61 -15.25 -21.80
CA SER A 225 9.35 -16.50 -21.94
C SER A 225 9.44 -17.34 -20.65
N SER A 226 8.74 -16.93 -19.59
CA SER A 226 8.67 -17.65 -18.31
C SER A 226 8.17 -19.10 -18.45
N VAL A 227 8.69 -20.00 -17.62
CA VAL A 227 8.39 -21.45 -17.65
C VAL A 227 7.54 -21.86 -16.45
N PRO A 228 6.30 -22.35 -16.64
CA PRO A 228 5.54 -22.99 -15.58
C PRO A 228 6.08 -24.41 -15.34
N VAL A 229 6.41 -24.74 -14.10
CA VAL A 229 6.88 -26.09 -13.72
C VAL A 229 5.68 -26.94 -13.32
N TRP A 230 4.95 -27.44 -14.31
CA TRP A 230 3.75 -28.26 -14.14
C TRP A 230 4.03 -29.56 -13.40
N SER A 231 5.23 -30.14 -13.59
CA SER A 231 5.67 -31.36 -12.90
C SER A 231 5.72 -31.23 -11.36
N GLY A 232 5.92 -30.01 -10.85
CA GLY A 232 5.98 -29.70 -9.42
C GLY A 232 4.67 -29.19 -8.80
N VAL A 233 3.60 -29.03 -9.60
CA VAL A 233 2.34 -28.44 -9.13
C VAL A 233 1.60 -29.41 -8.22
N ASN A 234 1.29 -28.96 -7.01
CA ASN A 234 0.57 -29.75 -6.02
C ASN A 234 -0.34 -28.90 -5.11
N VAL A 235 -1.32 -29.56 -4.50
CA VAL A 235 -2.17 -29.01 -3.44
C VAL A 235 -2.18 -30.03 -2.30
N ALA A 236 -1.90 -29.59 -1.07
CA ALA A 236 -1.74 -30.47 0.09
C ALA A 236 -0.78 -31.67 -0.14
N GLY A 237 0.23 -31.52 -1.02
CA GLY A 237 1.17 -32.57 -1.41
C GLY A 237 0.69 -33.49 -2.54
N VAL A 238 -0.58 -33.43 -2.96
CA VAL A 238 -1.12 -34.21 -4.08
C VAL A 238 -0.68 -33.56 -5.40
N SER A 239 0.09 -34.28 -6.21
CA SER A 239 0.55 -33.84 -7.54
C SER A 239 -0.62 -33.74 -8.52
N LEU A 240 -0.88 -32.55 -9.06
CA LEU A 240 -1.93 -32.37 -10.06
C LEU A 240 -1.58 -33.04 -11.40
N LYS A 241 -0.29 -33.18 -11.70
CA LYS A 241 0.20 -33.89 -12.91
C LYS A 241 -0.02 -35.40 -12.81
N ASN A 242 -0.13 -35.96 -11.60
CA ASN A 242 -0.46 -37.37 -11.39
C ASN A 242 -1.97 -37.63 -11.53
N LEU A 243 -2.81 -36.70 -11.06
CA LEU A 243 -4.27 -36.76 -11.23
C LEU A 243 -4.67 -36.53 -12.70
N HIS A 244 -3.99 -35.60 -13.37
CA HIS A 244 -4.25 -35.24 -14.77
C HIS A 244 -2.93 -35.23 -15.58
N PRO A 245 -2.55 -36.36 -16.21
CA PRO A 245 -1.31 -36.47 -16.96
C PRO A 245 -1.15 -35.46 -18.11
N GLU A 246 -2.26 -35.00 -18.69
CA GLU A 246 -2.27 -34.01 -19.79
C GLU A 246 -2.11 -32.56 -19.28
N LEU A 247 -2.11 -32.32 -17.96
CA LEU A 247 -2.01 -30.98 -17.32
C LEU A 247 -0.92 -30.10 -17.96
N GLY A 248 -1.31 -28.93 -18.45
CA GLY A 248 -0.39 -27.94 -19.02
C GLY A 248 0.05 -28.19 -20.47
N THR A 249 -0.38 -29.30 -21.09
CA THR A 249 -0.13 -29.62 -22.50
C THR A 249 -1.24 -29.08 -23.42
N ASP A 250 -1.09 -29.18 -24.74
CA ASP A 250 -2.17 -28.82 -25.68
C ASP A 250 -3.29 -29.87 -25.77
N ALA A 251 -3.09 -31.07 -25.25
CA ALA A 251 -4.13 -32.11 -25.13
C ALA A 251 -5.10 -31.85 -23.96
N ASP A 252 -4.73 -30.94 -23.05
CA ASP A 252 -5.44 -30.66 -21.79
C ASP A 252 -6.89 -30.18 -21.99
N LYS A 253 -7.85 -31.06 -21.75
CA LYS A 253 -9.29 -30.77 -21.86
C LYS A 253 -9.79 -29.70 -20.87
N GLU A 254 -9.10 -29.50 -19.75
CA GLU A 254 -9.41 -28.44 -18.77
C GLU A 254 -8.65 -27.14 -19.01
N GLN A 255 -7.78 -27.11 -20.04
CA GLN A 255 -7.07 -25.91 -20.48
C GLN A 255 -6.28 -25.24 -19.35
N TRP A 256 -5.57 -26.01 -18.52
CA TRP A 256 -4.68 -25.45 -17.49
C TRP A 256 -3.50 -24.70 -18.11
N LYS A 257 -3.08 -25.05 -19.33
CA LYS A 257 -2.13 -24.26 -20.12
C LYS A 257 -2.55 -22.79 -20.27
N ALA A 258 -3.86 -22.49 -20.30
CA ALA A 258 -4.36 -21.12 -20.33
C ALA A 258 -4.10 -20.33 -19.02
N VAL A 259 -3.87 -21.00 -17.88
CA VAL A 259 -3.50 -20.34 -16.61
C VAL A 259 -2.14 -19.66 -16.75
N HIS A 260 -1.13 -20.33 -17.32
CA HIS A 260 0.18 -19.69 -17.55
C HIS A 260 0.07 -18.51 -18.51
N LYS A 261 -0.72 -18.64 -19.59
CA LYS A 261 -1.02 -17.51 -20.48
C LYS A 261 -1.65 -16.33 -19.72
N GLN A 262 -2.62 -16.59 -18.86
CA GLN A 262 -3.22 -15.55 -18.00
C GLN A 262 -2.18 -14.90 -17.06
N VAL A 263 -1.21 -15.65 -16.51
CA VAL A 263 -0.12 -15.08 -15.69
C VAL A 263 0.73 -14.08 -16.49
N VAL A 264 1.07 -14.42 -17.73
CA VAL A 264 1.82 -13.53 -18.65
C VAL A 264 0.98 -12.30 -19.01
N ASP A 265 -0.26 -12.51 -19.46
CA ASP A 265 -1.17 -11.45 -19.91
C ASP A 265 -1.60 -10.51 -18.75
N SER A 266 -1.59 -10.98 -17.49
CA SER A 266 -2.02 -10.27 -16.27
C SER A 266 -1.39 -8.88 -16.11
N ALA A 267 -0.10 -8.74 -16.40
CA ALA A 267 0.59 -7.45 -16.25
C ALA A 267 0.12 -6.45 -17.31
N TYR A 268 -0.05 -6.91 -18.55
CA TYR A 268 -0.52 -6.11 -19.67
C TYR A 268 -1.99 -5.70 -19.48
N GLU A 269 -2.85 -6.59 -18.97
CA GLU A 269 -4.25 -6.25 -18.71
C GLU A 269 -4.38 -5.18 -17.60
N VAL A 270 -3.66 -5.31 -16.48
CA VAL A 270 -3.66 -4.28 -15.42
C VAL A 270 -3.16 -2.94 -15.94
N ILE A 271 -2.10 -2.92 -16.76
CA ILE A 271 -1.58 -1.69 -17.39
C ILE A 271 -2.60 -1.11 -18.37
N LYS A 272 -3.30 -1.93 -19.18
CA LYS A 272 -4.36 -1.48 -20.09
C LYS A 272 -5.54 -0.86 -19.34
N LEU A 273 -5.93 -1.44 -18.20
CA LEU A 273 -7.10 -1.04 -17.43
C LEU A 273 -6.89 0.21 -16.56
N LYS A 274 -5.71 0.36 -15.93
CA LYS A 274 -5.43 1.50 -15.01
C LYS A 274 -4.13 2.27 -15.29
N GLY A 275 -3.35 1.90 -16.30
CA GLY A 275 -2.14 2.62 -16.74
C GLY A 275 -0.84 2.29 -15.98
N TYR A 276 -0.86 1.45 -14.95
CA TYR A 276 0.31 1.05 -14.16
C TYR A 276 0.06 -0.22 -13.35
N THR A 277 1.14 -0.93 -13.00
CA THR A 277 1.15 -1.91 -11.89
C THR A 277 1.64 -1.23 -10.60
N SER A 278 1.15 -1.68 -9.44
CA SER A 278 1.60 -1.15 -8.15
C SER A 278 1.51 -2.14 -7.00
N TRP A 279 0.33 -2.68 -6.71
CA TRP A 279 0.03 -3.29 -5.42
C TRP A 279 0.63 -4.68 -5.29
N ALA A 280 0.35 -5.60 -6.23
CA ALA A 280 0.86 -6.97 -6.14
C ALA A 280 2.40 -7.03 -6.13
N ILE A 281 3.06 -6.16 -6.90
CA ILE A 281 4.52 -6.07 -6.91
C ILE A 281 5.07 -5.45 -5.62
N GLY A 282 4.43 -4.43 -5.05
CA GLY A 282 4.82 -3.88 -3.75
C GLY A 282 4.70 -4.88 -2.60
N LEU A 283 3.63 -5.69 -2.61
CA LEU A 283 3.39 -6.78 -1.67
C LEU A 283 4.43 -7.90 -1.81
N SER A 284 4.69 -8.35 -3.05
CA SER A 284 5.74 -9.33 -3.39
C SER A 284 7.13 -8.87 -2.91
N VAL A 285 7.49 -7.61 -3.17
CA VAL A 285 8.77 -7.03 -2.72
C VAL A 285 8.84 -6.93 -1.20
N ALA A 286 7.74 -6.65 -0.51
CA ALA A 286 7.70 -6.62 0.95
C ALA A 286 7.80 -8.02 1.58
N ASP A 287 7.31 -9.07 0.94
CA ASP A 287 7.53 -10.46 1.38
C ASP A 287 9.00 -10.91 1.19
N LEU A 288 9.64 -10.55 0.06
CA LEU A 288 11.08 -10.74 -0.12
C LEU A 288 11.90 -9.96 0.92
N ALA A 289 11.55 -8.69 1.17
CA ALA A 289 12.18 -7.86 2.18
C ALA A 289 11.98 -8.44 3.59
N GLU A 290 10.80 -8.94 3.91
CA GLU A 290 10.49 -9.59 5.19
C GLU A 290 11.37 -10.83 5.43
N SER A 291 11.52 -11.70 4.43
CA SER A 291 12.41 -12.87 4.50
C SER A 291 13.88 -12.49 4.76
N ILE A 292 14.37 -11.40 4.16
CA ILE A 292 15.73 -10.88 4.39
C ILE A 292 15.84 -10.26 5.80
N MET A 293 14.92 -9.37 6.16
CA MET A 293 15.04 -8.55 7.37
C MET A 293 14.82 -9.37 8.63
N LYS A 294 13.82 -10.26 8.64
CA LYS A 294 13.51 -11.18 9.76
C LYS A 294 14.24 -12.53 9.68
N ASN A 295 15.13 -12.73 8.69
CA ASN A 295 15.91 -13.95 8.48
C ASN A 295 15.06 -15.24 8.38
N LEU A 296 13.91 -15.19 7.66
CA LEU A 296 12.92 -16.27 7.70
C LEU A 296 13.34 -17.55 6.96
N ARG A 297 14.42 -17.52 6.17
CA ARG A 297 14.90 -18.65 5.33
C ARG A 297 13.80 -19.25 4.45
N ARG A 298 12.90 -18.42 3.92
CA ARG A 298 11.83 -18.84 3.00
C ARG A 298 12.37 -19.08 1.59
N VAL A 299 11.71 -19.97 0.86
CA VAL A 299 12.02 -20.25 -0.56
C VAL A 299 11.22 -19.32 -1.46
N HIS A 300 11.91 -18.59 -2.35
CA HIS A 300 11.30 -17.69 -3.34
C HIS A 300 11.91 -17.88 -4.73
N PRO A 301 11.13 -17.80 -5.83
CA PRO A 301 11.64 -17.85 -7.19
C PRO A 301 12.12 -16.45 -7.60
N ILE A 302 13.37 -16.16 -7.25
CA ILE A 302 14.02 -14.84 -7.42
C ILE A 302 15.16 -14.91 -8.43
N SER A 303 15.45 -13.79 -9.07
CA SER A 303 16.49 -13.72 -10.09
C SER A 303 17.88 -13.75 -9.45
N THR A 304 18.68 -14.73 -9.84
CA THR A 304 20.07 -14.90 -9.40
C THR A 304 20.94 -15.56 -10.47
N MET A 305 22.25 -15.57 -10.27
CA MET A 305 23.20 -16.23 -11.17
C MET A 305 23.00 -17.76 -11.16
N ILE A 306 22.56 -18.32 -12.29
CA ILE A 306 22.24 -19.75 -12.44
C ILE A 306 23.39 -20.62 -12.97
N LYS A 307 24.59 -20.05 -13.13
CA LYS A 307 25.79 -20.75 -13.59
C LYS A 307 26.06 -22.03 -12.79
N GLY A 308 26.17 -23.17 -13.47
CA GLY A 308 26.35 -24.50 -12.89
C GLY A 308 25.03 -25.27 -12.65
N LEU A 309 23.87 -24.67 -12.90
CA LEU A 309 22.57 -25.36 -12.88
C LEU A 309 22.20 -25.79 -14.30
N TYR A 310 21.54 -26.95 -14.44
CA TYR A 310 20.99 -27.45 -15.72
C TYR A 310 21.99 -27.43 -16.90
N GLY A 311 23.28 -27.66 -16.62
CA GLY A 311 24.37 -27.65 -17.61
C GLY A 311 24.84 -26.27 -18.09
N ILE A 312 24.28 -25.17 -17.57
CA ILE A 312 24.54 -23.79 -18.01
C ILE A 312 25.89 -23.30 -17.50
N LYS A 313 26.74 -22.78 -18.38
CA LYS A 313 28.14 -22.38 -18.07
C LYS A 313 28.33 -20.87 -17.99
N GLU A 314 27.36 -20.10 -18.47
CA GLU A 314 27.44 -18.68 -18.68
C GLU A 314 26.99 -17.88 -17.44
N ASP A 315 27.49 -16.64 -17.29
CA ASP A 315 27.11 -15.72 -16.21
C ASP A 315 25.70 -15.12 -16.46
N VAL A 316 24.66 -15.95 -16.54
CA VAL A 316 23.27 -15.51 -16.76
C VAL A 316 22.51 -15.45 -15.43
N PHE A 317 21.65 -14.43 -15.28
CA PHE A 317 20.69 -14.31 -14.18
C PHE A 317 19.30 -14.73 -14.67
N LEU A 318 18.64 -15.62 -13.94
CA LEU A 318 17.24 -16.04 -14.15
C LEU A 318 16.59 -16.35 -12.80
N SER A 319 15.26 -16.37 -12.78
CA SER A 319 14.45 -16.73 -11.62
C SER A 319 14.47 -18.24 -11.36
N VAL A 320 15.00 -18.63 -10.20
CA VAL A 320 15.01 -20.01 -9.68
C VAL A 320 14.70 -20.01 -8.18
N PRO A 321 14.16 -21.09 -7.59
CA PRO A 321 13.79 -21.07 -6.18
C PRO A 321 15.03 -21.03 -5.29
N CYS A 322 15.13 -20.01 -4.45
CA CYS A 322 16.27 -19.70 -3.60
C CYS A 322 15.82 -19.56 -2.15
N ILE A 323 16.64 -20.05 -1.21
CA ILE A 323 16.44 -19.79 0.22
C ILE A 323 16.96 -18.38 0.52
N LEU A 324 16.08 -17.52 1.05
CA LEU A 324 16.32 -16.11 1.30
C LEU A 324 16.35 -15.80 2.80
N GLY A 325 17.45 -15.23 3.27
CA GLY A 325 17.65 -14.86 4.68
C GLY A 325 18.49 -13.58 4.84
N GLN A 326 19.04 -13.36 6.04
CA GLN A 326 19.69 -12.08 6.38
C GLN A 326 20.93 -11.74 5.54
N ASN A 327 21.60 -12.75 5.00
CA ASN A 327 22.78 -12.63 4.14
C ASN A 327 22.39 -12.49 2.64
N GLY A 328 21.11 -12.31 2.35
CA GLY A 328 20.56 -12.47 1.00
C GLY A 328 20.31 -13.94 0.69
N ILE A 329 20.72 -14.40 -0.48
CA ILE A 329 20.56 -15.79 -0.93
C ILE A 329 21.52 -16.69 -0.15
N SER A 330 21.02 -17.60 0.68
CA SER A 330 21.87 -18.62 1.31
C SER A 330 22.10 -19.80 0.37
N ASP A 331 21.04 -20.27 -0.29
CA ASP A 331 21.04 -21.55 -1.00
C ASP A 331 20.16 -21.46 -2.26
N VAL A 332 20.46 -22.25 -3.29
CA VAL A 332 19.62 -22.39 -4.49
C VAL A 332 19.06 -23.80 -4.54
N VAL A 333 17.74 -23.92 -4.64
CA VAL A 333 17.04 -25.19 -4.70
C VAL A 333 17.11 -25.74 -6.12
N LYS A 334 17.67 -26.93 -6.28
CA LYS A 334 17.68 -27.65 -7.56
C LYS A 334 16.32 -28.29 -7.75
N VAL A 335 15.52 -27.75 -8.66
CA VAL A 335 14.20 -28.30 -9.02
C VAL A 335 14.40 -29.42 -10.03
N THR A 336 13.73 -30.56 -9.84
CA THR A 336 13.67 -31.58 -10.88
C THR A 336 12.71 -31.10 -11.96
N LEU A 337 13.22 -30.91 -13.17
CA LEU A 337 12.44 -30.51 -14.35
C LEU A 337 12.27 -31.71 -15.28
N THR A 338 11.17 -31.75 -16.04
CA THR A 338 11.07 -32.66 -17.20
C THR A 338 12.00 -32.21 -18.33
N HIS A 339 12.27 -33.08 -19.31
CA HIS A 339 13.07 -32.71 -20.48
C HIS A 339 12.48 -31.53 -21.26
N GLU A 340 11.14 -31.39 -21.32
CA GLU A 340 10.46 -30.27 -21.97
C GLU A 340 10.58 -28.98 -21.16
N GLU A 341 10.43 -29.05 -19.84
CA GLU A 341 10.60 -27.90 -18.93
C GLU A 341 12.07 -27.42 -18.93
N GLU A 342 13.04 -28.33 -18.92
CA GLU A 342 14.46 -28.00 -18.98
C GLU A 342 14.86 -27.44 -20.36
N ALA A 343 14.38 -28.02 -21.46
CA ALA A 343 14.61 -27.46 -22.80
C ALA A 343 14.02 -26.05 -22.93
N SER A 344 12.80 -25.85 -22.42
CA SER A 344 12.15 -24.53 -22.36
C SER A 344 12.99 -23.53 -21.56
N PHE A 345 13.45 -23.91 -20.36
CA PHE A 345 14.30 -23.08 -19.50
C PHE A 345 15.65 -22.75 -20.16
N ARG A 346 16.33 -23.73 -20.78
CA ARG A 346 17.58 -23.52 -21.53
C ARG A 346 17.40 -22.58 -22.74
N SER A 347 16.24 -22.57 -23.39
CA SER A 347 15.96 -21.65 -24.52
C SER A 347 15.99 -20.16 -24.13
N ILE A 348 15.75 -19.85 -22.85
CA ILE A 348 15.76 -18.48 -22.31
C ILE A 348 17.21 -17.98 -22.18
N VAL A 349 18.13 -18.86 -21.82
CA VAL A 349 19.56 -18.56 -21.64
C VAL A 349 20.13 -17.93 -22.91
N LEU A 350 19.84 -18.51 -24.07
CA LEU A 350 20.25 -18.00 -25.38
C LEU A 350 19.72 -16.58 -25.63
N ARG A 351 18.45 -16.32 -25.32
CA ARG A 351 17.83 -14.98 -25.44
C ARG A 351 18.47 -13.96 -24.49
N MET A 352 18.73 -14.35 -23.24
CA MET A 352 19.42 -13.50 -22.27
C MET A 352 20.85 -13.16 -22.70
N LEU A 353 21.59 -14.10 -23.28
CA LEU A 353 22.94 -13.86 -23.79
C LEU A 353 22.95 -12.85 -24.95
N VAL A 354 21.96 -12.90 -25.85
CA VAL A 354 21.80 -11.91 -26.92
C VAL A 354 21.53 -10.50 -26.37
N LEU A 355 20.70 -10.38 -25.32
CA LEU A 355 20.38 -9.09 -24.70
C LEU A 355 21.51 -8.55 -23.81
N ALA A 356 22.27 -9.42 -23.13
CA ALA A 356 23.34 -9.04 -22.22
C ALA A 356 24.70 -8.84 -22.92
N GLY A 357 25.00 -9.60 -23.98
CA GLY A 357 26.30 -9.57 -24.68
C GLY A 357 26.78 -8.18 -25.13
N PRO A 358 25.93 -7.35 -25.76
CA PRO A 358 26.27 -5.97 -26.14
C PRO A 358 26.64 -5.06 -24.97
N LEU A 359 26.16 -5.35 -23.76
CA LEU A 359 26.45 -4.60 -22.53
C LEU A 359 27.83 -4.95 -21.95
N VAL A 360 28.32 -6.16 -22.22
CA VAL A 360 29.61 -6.68 -21.72
C VAL A 360 30.76 -6.31 -22.66
N ASN A 361 30.53 -6.33 -23.97
CA ASN A 361 31.59 -6.13 -24.97
C ASN A 361 32.00 -4.66 -25.21
N ARG A 362 31.22 -3.67 -24.72
CA ARG A 362 31.70 -2.28 -24.63
C ARG A 362 32.59 -2.12 -23.40
N ARG A 363 33.89 -2.44 -23.57
CA ARG A 363 34.92 -2.41 -22.52
C ARG A 363 34.78 -1.18 -21.61
N CYS A 364 34.61 -1.42 -20.31
CA CYS A 364 34.98 -0.45 -19.30
C CYS A 364 36.51 -0.42 -19.19
N SER A 365 37.16 0.44 -19.98
CA SER A 365 38.58 0.76 -19.82
C SER A 365 38.77 1.69 -18.61
N PRO A 366 39.52 1.30 -17.57
CA PRO A 366 39.70 2.11 -16.36
C PRO A 366 40.80 3.16 -16.55
N GLU A 367 40.67 4.03 -17.56
CA GLU A 367 41.65 5.07 -17.85
C GLU A 367 40.99 6.30 -18.51
N SER A 368 40.74 7.33 -17.70
CA SER A 368 40.83 8.73 -18.12
C SER A 368 40.84 9.62 -16.88
N SER A 369 41.97 10.29 -16.73
CA SER A 369 42.33 11.22 -15.67
C SER A 369 41.30 12.33 -15.41
N PHE A 370 41.13 12.67 -14.12
CA PHE A 370 40.66 13.99 -13.71
C PHE A 370 41.55 15.10 -14.29
N PRO A 371 40.97 16.17 -14.86
CA PRO A 371 41.61 17.48 -14.90
C PRO A 371 40.96 18.41 -13.87
N ARG A 372 41.76 18.90 -12.92
CA ARG A 372 41.37 20.06 -12.09
C ARG A 372 41.40 21.33 -12.95
N ARG A 373 40.31 22.12 -12.96
CA ARG A 373 40.25 23.56 -12.62
C ARG A 373 39.07 24.27 -13.30
N LEU A 374 38.39 25.11 -12.52
CA LEU A 374 37.51 26.15 -13.04
C LEU A 374 38.30 27.22 -13.82
N ARG A 375 37.75 27.66 -14.96
CA ARG A 375 37.73 29.07 -15.40
C ARG A 375 36.38 29.36 -16.05
N ALA A 376 35.97 30.63 -16.04
CA ALA A 376 34.60 31.06 -16.29
C ALA A 376 34.44 31.88 -17.59
N CYS A 377 33.17 32.16 -17.90
CA CYS A 377 32.64 33.18 -18.83
C CYS A 377 32.66 32.88 -20.34
N PRO A 378 31.72 33.48 -21.13
CA PRO A 378 30.43 34.10 -20.75
C PRO A 378 29.22 33.65 -21.60
N LEU A 379 28.03 34.09 -21.17
CA LEU A 379 26.75 33.96 -21.88
C LEU A 379 26.66 34.88 -23.11
N ALA A 380 25.96 34.42 -24.16
CA ALA A 380 25.30 35.27 -25.15
C ALA A 380 23.99 34.59 -25.64
N PRO A 381 22.92 35.35 -25.97
CA PRO A 381 21.57 34.80 -26.10
C PRO A 381 21.17 34.46 -27.55
N GLN A 382 20.28 33.49 -27.72
CA GLN A 382 19.48 33.35 -28.94
C GLN A 382 17.99 33.26 -28.61
N SER A 383 17.27 34.32 -29.01
CA SER A 383 15.83 34.31 -29.19
C SER A 383 15.51 33.88 -30.62
N LEU A 384 14.41 33.13 -30.82
CA LEU A 384 13.39 33.38 -31.86
C LEU A 384 12.33 32.25 -31.95
N ARG A 385 11.11 32.61 -31.52
CA ARG A 385 9.76 32.26 -32.03
C ARG A 385 9.33 30.78 -32.27
N PRO A 386 8.08 30.43 -31.92
CA PRO A 386 7.49 29.11 -32.21
C PRO A 386 6.98 29.02 -33.65
N THR A 387 7.28 27.91 -34.33
CA THR A 387 6.71 27.57 -35.65
C THR A 387 5.35 26.90 -35.51
N LYS A 388 4.32 27.50 -36.14
CA LYS A 388 2.99 26.90 -36.28
C LYS A 388 3.02 25.83 -37.37
N ILE A 389 2.47 24.64 -37.09
CA ILE A 389 2.24 23.59 -38.08
C ILE A 389 0.85 23.83 -38.73
N PRO A 390 0.73 23.83 -40.07
CA PRO A 390 -0.55 24.04 -40.75
C PRO A 390 -1.39 22.76 -40.85
N TYR A 391 -2.69 22.87 -40.62
CA TYR A 391 -3.66 21.83 -40.97
C TYR A 391 -3.98 21.90 -42.47
N THR A 392 -3.61 20.88 -43.24
CA THR A 392 -4.08 20.68 -44.62
C THR A 392 -5.35 19.83 -44.64
N LYS A 393 -6.41 20.36 -45.26
CA LYS A 393 -7.62 19.61 -45.59
C LYS A 393 -7.33 18.71 -46.78
N ILE A 394 -7.75 17.44 -46.72
CA ILE A 394 -7.93 16.60 -47.91
C ILE A 394 -9.42 16.39 -48.13
N THR A 395 -9.89 16.81 -49.29
CA THR A 395 -11.23 16.58 -49.82
C THR A 395 -11.28 15.26 -50.57
N THR A 396 -12.33 14.46 -50.33
CA THR A 396 -12.78 13.43 -51.28
C THR A 396 -14.29 13.48 -51.44
N THR A 397 -14.72 13.52 -52.69
CA THR A 397 -16.11 13.60 -53.15
C THR A 397 -16.80 12.22 -53.14
N ARG A 398 -18.09 12.20 -52.76
CA ARG A 398 -19.27 11.75 -53.56
C ARG A 398 -19.08 10.51 -54.48
N GLN A 399 -19.94 9.49 -54.49
CA GLN A 399 -21.43 9.52 -54.53
C GLN A 399 -22.11 8.16 -54.15
N HIS A 400 -23.36 8.23 -53.64
CA HIS A 400 -24.51 7.28 -53.69
C HIS A 400 -24.33 5.78 -53.34
N VAL A 401 -25.30 5.08 -52.70
CA VAL A 401 -26.74 4.96 -53.03
C VAL A 401 -27.64 4.89 -51.77
N LEU A 402 -28.91 5.33 -51.91
CA LEU A 402 -30.02 5.26 -50.93
C LEU A 402 -30.75 3.89 -51.05
N THR A 403 -31.48 3.34 -50.07
CA THR A 403 -32.67 3.91 -49.39
C THR A 403 -33.01 3.22 -48.04
N ASN A 404 -33.87 3.90 -47.28
CA ASN A 404 -34.47 3.55 -45.98
C ASN A 404 -35.90 2.97 -46.18
N PRO A 405 -36.76 2.75 -45.16
CA PRO A 405 -36.58 2.18 -43.80
C PRO A 405 -37.66 1.09 -43.49
N LEU A 406 -37.74 0.57 -42.24
CA LEU A 406 -38.94 0.61 -41.36
C LEU A 406 -38.85 -0.34 -40.13
N THR A 407 -39.46 0.09 -39.03
CA THR A 407 -39.83 -0.69 -37.81
C THR A 407 -41.38 -0.59 -37.64
N PRO A 408 -42.12 -1.05 -36.59
CA PRO A 408 -41.76 -1.71 -35.29
C PRO A 408 -42.78 -2.80 -34.76
N LYS A 409 -42.66 -3.17 -33.45
CA LYS A 409 -43.71 -3.65 -32.47
C LYS A 409 -44.14 -5.15 -32.31
N ALA A 410 -43.74 -5.72 -31.15
CA ALA A 410 -44.54 -6.29 -30.01
C ALA A 410 -45.60 -7.44 -30.09
N LYS A 411 -45.35 -8.52 -29.29
CA LYS A 411 -46.26 -9.43 -28.47
C LYS A 411 -47.39 -10.25 -29.21
N PRO A 412 -47.97 -11.37 -28.66
CA PRO A 412 -48.17 -11.75 -27.23
C PRO A 412 -48.05 -13.26 -26.83
N LEU A 413 -48.43 -13.56 -25.57
CA LEU A 413 -48.79 -14.86 -24.93
C LEU A 413 -50.18 -15.38 -25.41
N PRO A 414 -50.64 -16.65 -25.19
CA PRO A 414 -50.74 -17.39 -23.90
C PRO A 414 -50.39 -18.92 -24.02
N MET A 415 -50.80 -19.94 -23.23
CA MET A 415 -51.80 -20.08 -22.14
C MET A 415 -51.47 -21.18 -21.08
N ARG A 416 -52.40 -22.10 -20.71
CA ARG A 416 -52.29 -23.19 -19.70
C ARG A 416 -53.03 -24.45 -20.15
N LEU A 417 -52.67 -25.63 -19.61
CA LEU A 417 -53.64 -26.67 -19.21
C LEU A 417 -53.04 -27.66 -18.16
N ARG A 418 -53.88 -28.46 -17.51
CA ARG A 418 -53.67 -29.04 -16.16
C ARG A 418 -54.25 -30.46 -16.03
N THR A 419 -53.47 -31.45 -15.58
CA THR A 419 -53.95 -32.76 -15.05
C THR A 419 -52.81 -33.44 -14.27
N ARG A 420 -52.94 -33.65 -12.95
CA ARG A 420 -53.39 -34.87 -12.22
C ARG A 420 -52.42 -36.08 -12.27
N ARG A 421 -51.94 -36.49 -11.08
CA ARG A 421 -51.31 -37.80 -10.80
C ARG A 421 -52.38 -38.93 -10.89
N PRO A 422 -51.94 -40.18 -11.01
CA PRO A 422 -52.25 -41.15 -9.96
C PRO A 422 -51.00 -41.88 -9.40
N TRP A 423 -51.20 -42.57 -8.27
CA TRP A 423 -50.23 -43.51 -7.69
C TRP A 423 -50.32 -44.88 -8.36
N GLY A 424 -49.24 -45.67 -8.32
CA GLY A 424 -49.23 -47.07 -8.71
C GLY A 424 -47.81 -47.63 -8.70
N GLY A 425 -47.50 -48.53 -7.77
CA GLY A 425 -46.16 -49.12 -7.67
C GLY A 425 -45.99 -50.33 -8.59
N ALA A 426 -44.81 -50.46 -9.20
CA ALA A 426 -44.31 -51.72 -9.72
C ALA A 426 -42.78 -51.72 -9.61
N CYS A 427 -42.23 -52.67 -8.84
CA CYS A 427 -40.80 -52.91 -8.82
C CYS A 427 -40.41 -53.61 -10.12
N VAL A 428 -39.80 -52.88 -11.05
CA VAL A 428 -39.22 -53.45 -12.28
C VAL A 428 -37.73 -53.18 -12.27
N LEU A 429 -36.97 -54.22 -11.92
CA LEU A 429 -35.54 -54.29 -12.17
C LEU A 429 -35.32 -54.41 -13.69
N THR A 430 -35.14 -53.28 -14.37
CA THR A 430 -34.65 -53.25 -15.75
C THR A 430 -33.32 -52.53 -15.86
N GLU A 431 -32.46 -53.15 -16.65
CA GLU A 431 -31.06 -52.83 -16.84
C GLU A 431 -30.83 -51.37 -17.27
N LYS A 432 -30.26 -50.56 -16.36
CA LYS A 432 -29.62 -49.29 -16.68
C LYS A 432 -28.17 -49.24 -16.20
N ARG A 433 -27.37 -50.19 -16.69
CA ARG A 433 -25.92 -49.97 -16.88
C ARG A 433 -25.67 -49.74 -18.37
N ARG A 434 -24.72 -48.83 -18.68
CA ARG A 434 -24.22 -48.49 -20.03
C ARG A 434 -25.07 -47.56 -20.91
N ALA A 435 -25.48 -46.44 -20.33
CA ALA A 435 -25.38 -45.13 -21.02
C ALA A 435 -24.92 -44.04 -20.04
N CYS A 436 -24.07 -44.39 -19.07
CA CYS A 436 -23.33 -43.40 -18.32
C CYS A 436 -22.24 -42.88 -19.26
N VAL A 437 -22.46 -41.70 -19.86
CA VAL A 437 -21.35 -40.91 -20.40
C VAL A 437 -20.36 -40.75 -19.25
N LEU A 438 -19.16 -41.31 -19.41
CA LEU A 438 -18.04 -41.09 -18.49
C LEU A 438 -17.72 -39.61 -18.52
N LYS A 439 -18.43 -38.84 -17.68
CA LYS A 439 -18.09 -37.47 -17.36
C LYS A 439 -16.77 -37.58 -16.61
N MET A 440 -15.66 -37.34 -17.32
CA MET A 440 -14.34 -37.35 -16.73
C MET A 440 -14.37 -36.38 -15.55
N SER A 441 -14.11 -36.90 -14.35
CA SER A 441 -14.08 -36.09 -13.13
C SER A 441 -13.01 -35.03 -13.28
N SER A 442 -13.38 -33.78 -13.01
CA SER A 442 -12.45 -32.66 -13.10
C SER A 442 -11.30 -32.79 -12.09
N VAL A 443 -10.18 -32.09 -12.32
CA VAL A 443 -9.07 -32.04 -11.36
C VAL A 443 -9.56 -31.63 -9.96
N LYS A 444 -10.55 -30.74 -9.85
CA LYS A 444 -11.17 -30.37 -8.57
C LYS A 444 -11.90 -31.55 -7.92
N GLU A 445 -12.77 -32.25 -8.66
CA GLU A 445 -13.55 -33.39 -8.14
C GLU A 445 -12.66 -34.60 -7.80
N GLN A 446 -11.50 -34.77 -8.47
CA GLN A 446 -10.52 -35.81 -8.12
C GLN A 446 -9.67 -35.46 -6.89
N LEU A 447 -9.47 -34.17 -6.63
CA LEU A 447 -8.59 -33.67 -5.55
C LEU A 447 -9.33 -33.41 -4.24
N ILE A 448 -10.59 -32.93 -4.30
CA ILE A 448 -11.32 -32.38 -3.16
C ILE A 448 -12.71 -33.02 -3.08
N GLU A 449 -12.95 -33.74 -1.99
CA GLU A 449 -14.31 -34.14 -1.59
C GLU A 449 -15.02 -32.94 -0.94
N ASN A 450 -16.15 -32.51 -1.51
CA ASN A 450 -16.98 -31.46 -0.92
C ASN A 450 -17.97 -32.09 0.08
N LEU A 451 -17.84 -31.74 1.36
CA LEU A 451 -18.67 -32.28 2.44
C LEU A 451 -19.94 -31.46 2.71
N ILE A 452 -19.87 -30.14 2.50
CA ILE A 452 -20.95 -29.16 2.67
C ILE A 452 -20.77 -28.00 1.68
N GLU A 453 -21.87 -27.32 1.36
CA GLU A 453 -21.83 -26.04 0.64
C GLU A 453 -21.18 -24.95 1.52
N GLU A 454 -20.50 -23.98 0.91
CA GLU A 454 -19.81 -22.90 1.63
C GLU A 454 -20.79 -21.82 2.11
N ASP A 455 -20.55 -21.25 3.30
CA ASP A 455 -21.25 -20.06 3.77
C ASP A 455 -20.92 -18.84 2.89
N GLU A 456 -21.86 -18.42 2.04
CA GLU A 456 -21.68 -17.24 1.18
C GLU A 456 -21.59 -15.90 1.95
N VAL A 457 -21.92 -15.89 3.25
CA VAL A 457 -22.06 -14.69 4.08
C VAL A 457 -20.78 -14.39 4.87
N SER A 458 -20.03 -13.40 4.38
CA SER A 458 -18.87 -12.84 5.08
C SER A 458 -19.21 -12.26 6.47
N GLN A 459 -18.30 -12.48 7.42
CA GLN A 459 -18.45 -12.10 8.82
C GLN A 459 -17.94 -10.68 9.12
N SER A 460 -16.92 -10.21 8.41
CA SER A 460 -16.26 -8.91 8.63
C SER A 460 -16.10 -8.06 7.36
N LYS A 461 -16.96 -8.27 6.36
CA LYS A 461 -16.97 -7.53 5.09
C LYS A 461 -16.85 -6.02 5.24
N ILE A 462 -15.95 -5.43 4.46
CA ILE A 462 -15.79 -3.98 4.28
C ILE A 462 -16.07 -3.61 2.82
N THR A 463 -16.88 -2.57 2.60
CA THR A 463 -16.96 -1.91 1.28
C THR A 463 -16.19 -0.60 1.29
N ILE A 464 -15.46 -0.30 0.22
CA ILE A 464 -14.88 1.02 -0.06
C ILE A 464 -15.53 1.58 -1.32
N VAL A 465 -16.14 2.76 -1.18
CA VAL A 465 -16.74 3.50 -2.29
C VAL A 465 -15.77 4.59 -2.74
N GLY A 466 -15.39 4.55 -4.01
CA GLY A 466 -14.33 5.33 -4.64
C GLY A 466 -12.98 4.61 -4.61
N THR A 467 -12.41 4.38 -5.79
CA THR A 467 -11.06 3.83 -6.01
C THR A 467 -10.03 4.92 -6.30
N GLY A 468 -10.25 6.13 -5.77
CA GLY A 468 -9.27 7.20 -5.78
C GLY A 468 -8.01 6.86 -4.97
N ALA A 469 -7.01 7.75 -4.97
CA ALA A 469 -5.78 7.55 -4.21
C ALA A 469 -6.03 7.31 -2.71
N VAL A 470 -7.05 7.97 -2.13
CA VAL A 470 -7.49 7.75 -0.73
C VAL A 470 -8.14 6.37 -0.56
N GLY A 471 -9.08 6.00 -1.44
CA GLY A 471 -9.76 4.70 -1.39
C GLY A 471 -8.79 3.51 -1.50
N MET A 472 -7.84 3.57 -2.44
CA MET A 472 -6.83 2.52 -2.58
C MET A 472 -5.81 2.51 -1.44
N ALA A 473 -5.47 3.67 -0.87
CA ALA A 473 -4.65 3.73 0.35
C ALA A 473 -5.39 3.11 1.56
N CYS A 474 -6.71 3.29 1.68
CA CYS A 474 -7.52 2.58 2.68
C CYS A 474 -7.53 1.07 2.41
N ALA A 475 -7.78 0.65 1.16
CA ALA A 475 -7.84 -0.76 0.75
C ALA A 475 -6.55 -1.52 1.11
N ILE A 476 -5.39 -1.03 0.66
CA ILE A 476 -4.11 -1.71 0.91
C ILE A 476 -3.77 -1.76 2.40
N CYS A 477 -4.11 -0.72 3.17
CA CYS A 477 -3.84 -0.67 4.60
C CYS A 477 -4.76 -1.62 5.41
N ILE A 478 -6.01 -1.79 4.97
CA ILE A 478 -6.99 -2.73 5.54
C ILE A 478 -6.56 -4.18 5.30
N LEU A 479 -6.15 -4.51 4.07
CA LEU A 479 -5.63 -5.83 3.70
C LEU A 479 -4.37 -6.17 4.52
N LEU A 480 -3.42 -5.24 4.61
CA LEU A 480 -2.15 -5.43 5.35
C LEU A 480 -2.28 -5.44 6.88
N LYS A 481 -3.47 -5.22 7.45
CA LYS A 481 -3.73 -5.36 8.89
C LYS A 481 -4.77 -6.43 9.23
N ASP A 482 -5.13 -7.27 8.24
CA ASP A 482 -6.08 -8.38 8.36
C ASP A 482 -7.35 -7.94 9.12
N LEU A 483 -8.03 -6.94 8.54
CA LEU A 483 -9.25 -6.34 9.12
C LEU A 483 -10.55 -6.81 8.45
N ALA A 484 -10.48 -7.54 7.34
CA ALA A 484 -11.63 -8.05 6.60
C ALA A 484 -11.33 -9.44 6.00
N ASP A 485 -12.37 -10.27 5.95
CA ASP A 485 -12.47 -11.53 5.21
C ASP A 485 -13.00 -11.32 3.78
N GLU A 486 -13.84 -10.31 3.56
CA GLU A 486 -14.26 -9.85 2.23
C GLU A 486 -14.06 -8.34 2.06
N LEU A 487 -13.40 -7.93 0.97
CA LEU A 487 -13.27 -6.53 0.56
C LEU A 487 -14.06 -6.28 -0.73
N ALA A 488 -15.01 -5.35 -0.70
CA ALA A 488 -15.75 -4.90 -1.87
C ALA A 488 -15.34 -3.49 -2.30
N LEU A 489 -15.07 -3.29 -3.59
CA LEU A 489 -14.75 -1.98 -4.18
C LEU A 489 -15.88 -1.52 -5.11
N VAL A 490 -16.32 -0.27 -4.94
CA VAL A 490 -17.36 0.34 -5.79
C VAL A 490 -16.87 1.65 -6.39
N ASP A 491 -16.98 1.79 -7.71
CA ASP A 491 -16.66 3.01 -8.46
C ASP A 491 -17.48 3.10 -9.75
N VAL A 492 -17.61 4.31 -10.29
CA VAL A 492 -18.27 4.55 -11.58
C VAL A 492 -17.33 4.33 -12.78
N VAL A 493 -16.01 4.39 -12.57
CA VAL A 493 -14.98 4.19 -13.60
C VAL A 493 -14.61 2.70 -13.69
N THR A 494 -15.34 1.95 -14.52
CA THR A 494 -15.28 0.47 -14.59
C THR A 494 -13.90 -0.10 -14.87
N ASP A 495 -13.17 0.46 -15.83
CA ASP A 495 -11.88 -0.11 -16.28
C ASP A 495 -10.84 0.05 -15.18
N LYS A 496 -10.78 1.25 -14.58
CA LYS A 496 -9.92 1.51 -13.44
C LYS A 496 -10.29 0.63 -12.24
N LEU A 497 -11.59 0.49 -11.93
CA LEU A 497 -12.09 -0.37 -10.85
C LEU A 497 -11.63 -1.82 -11.04
N LYS A 498 -11.79 -2.37 -12.26
CA LYS A 498 -11.32 -3.72 -12.59
C LYS A 498 -9.79 -3.82 -12.46
N GLY A 499 -9.04 -2.86 -13.01
CA GLY A 499 -7.59 -2.84 -12.97
C GLY A 499 -6.99 -2.72 -11.57
N GLU A 500 -7.60 -1.95 -10.68
CA GLU A 500 -7.21 -1.88 -9.27
C GLU A 500 -7.56 -3.17 -8.51
N THR A 501 -8.73 -3.76 -8.76
CA THR A 501 -9.17 -5.03 -8.16
C THR A 501 -8.26 -6.19 -8.54
N MET A 502 -7.94 -6.33 -9.83
CA MET A 502 -7.01 -7.35 -10.32
C MET A 502 -5.60 -7.19 -9.73
N ASP A 503 -5.09 -5.97 -9.59
CA ASP A 503 -3.78 -5.73 -8.97
C ASP A 503 -3.76 -5.99 -7.46
N LEU A 504 -4.91 -5.97 -6.76
CA LEU A 504 -5.02 -6.48 -5.39
C LEU A 504 -5.12 -8.01 -5.36
N GLN A 505 -5.96 -8.62 -6.22
CA GLN A 505 -6.14 -10.07 -6.33
C GLN A 505 -4.84 -10.82 -6.69
N HIS A 506 -4.02 -10.26 -7.59
CA HIS A 506 -2.68 -10.79 -7.88
C HIS A 506 -1.74 -10.75 -6.66
N GLY A 507 -2.10 -10.00 -5.62
CA GLY A 507 -1.41 -9.91 -4.33
C GLY A 507 -1.95 -10.84 -3.25
N SER A 508 -3.02 -11.62 -3.48
CA SER A 508 -3.71 -12.44 -2.46
C SER A 508 -2.85 -13.52 -1.78
N LEU A 509 -1.65 -13.80 -2.29
CA LEU A 509 -0.68 -14.65 -1.58
C LEU A 509 -0.05 -13.95 -0.36
N PHE A 510 -0.09 -12.62 -0.29
CA PHE A 510 0.72 -11.80 0.62
C PHE A 510 -0.08 -11.14 1.76
N PHE A 511 -1.39 -11.41 1.86
CA PHE A 511 -2.32 -10.98 2.91
C PHE A 511 -3.38 -12.07 3.16
N ASN A 512 -4.19 -11.96 4.23
CA ASN A 512 -5.12 -13.04 4.64
C ASN A 512 -6.61 -12.80 4.34
N THR A 513 -6.95 -11.78 3.55
CA THR A 513 -8.32 -11.56 3.03
C THR A 513 -8.57 -12.47 1.81
N PRO A 514 -9.37 -13.55 1.91
CA PRO A 514 -9.54 -14.51 0.82
C PRO A 514 -10.30 -13.95 -0.40
N LYS A 515 -11.20 -12.97 -0.20
CA LYS A 515 -12.16 -12.54 -1.23
C LYS A 515 -12.11 -11.04 -1.46
N ILE A 516 -11.80 -10.64 -2.69
CA ILE A 516 -11.85 -9.25 -3.15
C ILE A 516 -12.77 -9.17 -4.37
N VAL A 517 -13.85 -8.39 -4.26
CA VAL A 517 -14.87 -8.21 -5.30
C VAL A 517 -14.99 -6.75 -5.69
N SER A 518 -15.50 -6.48 -6.89
CA SER A 518 -15.75 -5.11 -7.33
C SER A 518 -16.88 -5.00 -8.34
N GLY A 519 -17.61 -3.90 -8.30
CA GLY A 519 -18.68 -3.61 -9.25
C GLY A 519 -19.11 -2.16 -9.23
N LYS A 520 -19.69 -1.69 -10.33
CA LYS A 520 -20.38 -0.40 -10.39
C LYS A 520 -21.74 -0.45 -9.69
N ASP A 521 -22.36 -1.63 -9.68
CA ASP A 521 -23.59 -1.91 -8.94
C ASP A 521 -23.27 -2.15 -7.45
N TYR A 522 -24.10 -1.60 -6.56
CA TYR A 522 -23.97 -1.70 -5.11
C TYR A 522 -24.38 -3.08 -4.56
N THR A 523 -24.95 -3.97 -5.38
CA THR A 523 -25.15 -5.38 -5.01
C THR A 523 -23.87 -6.05 -4.50
N VAL A 524 -22.69 -5.70 -5.04
CA VAL A 524 -21.40 -6.22 -4.53
C VAL A 524 -21.09 -5.77 -3.10
N SER A 525 -21.73 -4.70 -2.61
CA SER A 525 -21.54 -4.20 -1.24
C SER A 525 -22.40 -4.93 -0.19
N ALA A 526 -23.29 -5.85 -0.62
CA ALA A 526 -24.26 -6.48 0.28
C ALA A 526 -23.62 -7.13 1.52
N ASN A 527 -24.30 -7.03 2.66
CA ASN A 527 -23.90 -7.56 3.98
C ASN A 527 -22.63 -6.94 4.60
N SER A 528 -22.19 -5.75 4.15
CA SER A 528 -21.04 -5.05 4.72
C SER A 528 -21.23 -4.66 6.18
N LYS A 529 -20.27 -5.00 7.05
CA LYS A 529 -20.27 -4.55 8.45
C LYS A 529 -19.84 -3.08 8.57
N LEU A 530 -19.00 -2.61 7.65
CA LEU A 530 -18.51 -1.23 7.56
C LEU A 530 -18.43 -0.80 6.09
N VAL A 531 -18.88 0.42 5.79
CA VAL A 531 -18.77 1.02 4.45
C VAL A 531 -18.01 2.33 4.56
N ILE A 532 -16.91 2.44 3.81
CA ILE A 532 -16.00 3.57 3.81
C ILE A 532 -16.23 4.40 2.54
N ILE A 533 -16.58 5.67 2.70
CA ILE A 533 -16.97 6.54 1.60
C ILE A 533 -15.83 7.52 1.32
N THR A 534 -15.12 7.31 0.21
CA THR A 534 -14.02 8.16 -0.28
C THR A 534 -14.33 8.83 -1.62
N ALA A 535 -15.46 8.46 -2.25
CA ALA A 535 -15.95 9.05 -3.48
C ALA A 535 -16.38 10.50 -3.28
N GLY A 536 -15.88 11.39 -4.14
CA GLY A 536 -16.22 12.81 -4.13
C GLY A 536 -15.47 13.55 -5.24
N ALA A 537 -16.06 14.65 -5.69
CA ALA A 537 -15.40 15.64 -6.53
C ALA A 537 -14.25 16.32 -5.76
N ARG A 538 -13.21 16.68 -6.51
CA ARG A 538 -12.16 17.61 -6.05
C ARG A 538 -12.59 19.04 -6.33
N GLN A 539 -12.12 19.98 -5.51
CA GLN A 539 -12.28 21.41 -5.77
C GLN A 539 -11.64 21.77 -7.11
N GLN A 540 -12.36 22.52 -7.93
CA GLN A 540 -11.83 23.10 -9.16
C GLN A 540 -11.22 24.48 -8.87
N GLU A 541 -10.28 24.93 -9.69
CA GLU A 541 -9.66 26.25 -9.54
C GLU A 541 -10.73 27.35 -9.70
N GLY A 542 -10.80 28.28 -8.73
CA GLY A 542 -11.85 29.30 -8.66
C GLY A 542 -13.23 28.82 -8.15
N GLU A 543 -13.40 27.54 -7.81
CA GLU A 543 -14.69 27.03 -7.33
C GLU A 543 -14.97 27.43 -5.86
N SER A 544 -16.21 27.91 -5.60
CA SER A 544 -16.65 28.19 -4.24
C SER A 544 -16.78 26.91 -3.39
N ARG A 545 -16.51 27.03 -2.09
CA ARG A 545 -16.67 25.91 -1.14
C ARG A 545 -18.09 25.34 -1.14
N LEU A 546 -19.11 26.18 -1.31
CA LEU A 546 -20.51 25.76 -1.33
C LEU A 546 -20.86 24.96 -2.61
N ASN A 547 -20.30 25.32 -3.77
CA ASN A 547 -20.50 24.57 -5.01
C ASN A 547 -19.87 23.18 -4.92
N LEU A 548 -18.64 23.08 -4.36
CA LEU A 548 -17.98 21.79 -4.11
C LEU A 548 -18.82 20.91 -3.18
N VAL A 549 -19.34 21.49 -2.10
CA VAL A 549 -20.22 20.78 -1.16
C VAL A 549 -21.45 20.27 -1.89
N GLN A 550 -22.16 21.09 -2.67
CA GLN A 550 -23.38 20.65 -3.37
C GLN A 550 -23.07 19.52 -4.38
N ARG A 551 -21.99 19.60 -5.15
CA ARG A 551 -21.57 18.49 -6.05
C ARG A 551 -21.33 17.19 -5.28
N ASN A 552 -20.74 17.27 -4.09
CA ASN A 552 -20.54 16.10 -3.23
C ASN A 552 -21.83 15.62 -2.56
N VAL A 553 -22.76 16.51 -2.20
CA VAL A 553 -24.12 16.16 -1.75
C VAL A 553 -24.85 15.37 -2.84
N ASP A 554 -24.82 15.83 -4.09
CA ASP A 554 -25.50 15.18 -5.21
C ASP A 554 -24.91 13.79 -5.51
N ILE A 555 -23.58 13.62 -5.37
CA ILE A 555 -22.94 12.30 -5.36
C ILE A 555 -23.51 11.44 -4.23
N MET A 556 -23.58 11.94 -2.99
CA MET A 556 -24.13 11.16 -1.86
C MET A 556 -25.61 10.78 -2.06
N LYS A 557 -26.43 11.61 -2.71
CA LYS A 557 -27.83 11.24 -3.05
C LYS A 557 -27.91 9.99 -3.92
N SER A 558 -26.95 9.79 -4.82
CA SER A 558 -26.88 8.58 -5.67
C SER A 558 -26.27 7.36 -4.96
N VAL A 559 -25.36 7.59 -4.00
CA VAL A 559 -24.54 6.56 -3.35
C VAL A 559 -25.23 5.96 -2.12
N ILE A 560 -25.75 6.80 -1.23
CA ILE A 560 -26.17 6.38 0.12
C ILE A 560 -27.41 5.48 0.13
N PRO A 561 -28.50 5.76 -0.60
CA PRO A 561 -29.67 4.89 -0.59
C PRO A 561 -29.36 3.46 -1.06
N ALA A 562 -28.50 3.34 -2.09
CA ALA A 562 -28.07 2.04 -2.62
C ALA A 562 -27.22 1.24 -1.61
N ILE A 563 -26.38 1.90 -0.81
CA ILE A 563 -25.64 1.24 0.29
C ILE A 563 -26.61 0.77 1.38
N VAL A 564 -27.55 1.61 1.83
CA VAL A 564 -28.49 1.24 2.90
C VAL A 564 -29.40 0.08 2.48
N GLN A 565 -29.83 0.06 1.21
CA GLN A 565 -30.60 -1.04 0.63
C GLN A 565 -29.85 -2.39 0.70
N ASN A 566 -28.54 -2.39 0.48
CA ASN A 566 -27.73 -3.61 0.43
C ASN A 566 -27.08 -3.96 1.79
N SER A 567 -26.92 -3.00 2.70
CA SER A 567 -26.27 -3.15 4.01
C SER A 567 -26.91 -2.28 5.10
N PRO A 568 -28.17 -2.55 5.50
CA PRO A 568 -28.91 -1.71 6.46
C PRO A 568 -28.28 -1.64 7.86
N ASP A 569 -27.51 -2.66 8.25
CA ASP A 569 -26.85 -2.76 9.57
C ASP A 569 -25.37 -2.29 9.58
N CYS A 570 -24.89 -1.72 8.46
CA CYS A 570 -23.53 -1.23 8.40
C CYS A 570 -23.28 -0.04 9.35
N LYS A 571 -22.00 0.20 9.65
CA LYS A 571 -21.52 1.53 10.02
C LYS A 571 -21.04 2.23 8.75
N MET A 572 -21.17 3.54 8.68
CA MET A 572 -20.65 4.38 7.60
C MET A 572 -19.48 5.22 8.10
N LEU A 573 -18.35 5.14 7.42
CA LEU A 573 -17.16 5.96 7.69
C LEU A 573 -16.90 6.89 6.51
N ILE A 574 -17.22 8.17 6.68
CA ILE A 574 -17.10 9.20 5.65
C ILE A 574 -15.67 9.76 5.69
N VAL A 575 -15.03 9.81 4.53
CA VAL A 575 -13.68 10.35 4.32
C VAL A 575 -13.69 11.44 3.25
N SER A 576 -14.69 11.43 2.35
CA SER A 576 -14.93 12.48 1.36
C SER A 576 -15.05 13.86 2.02
N ASN A 577 -14.50 14.89 1.37
CA ASN A 577 -14.43 16.24 1.93
C ASN A 577 -15.48 17.22 1.36
N PRO A 578 -15.94 18.21 2.15
CA PRO A 578 -15.59 18.44 3.56
C PRO A 578 -16.30 17.46 4.51
N VAL A 579 -15.50 16.70 5.26
CA VAL A 579 -15.95 15.47 5.95
C VAL A 579 -17.05 15.70 6.97
N ASP A 580 -16.98 16.78 7.76
CA ASP A 580 -17.98 17.05 8.80
C ASP A 580 -19.37 17.33 8.21
N ILE A 581 -19.42 18.13 7.14
CA ILE A 581 -20.66 18.44 6.42
C ILE A 581 -21.20 17.20 5.71
N LEU A 582 -20.33 16.43 5.03
CA LEU A 582 -20.76 15.22 4.35
C LEU A 582 -21.17 14.10 5.32
N THR A 583 -20.65 14.07 6.54
CA THR A 583 -21.12 13.14 7.59
C THR A 583 -22.57 13.47 7.99
N TYR A 584 -22.90 14.74 8.18
CA TYR A 584 -24.28 15.19 8.39
C TYR A 584 -25.21 14.83 7.20
N VAL A 585 -24.74 15.05 5.96
CA VAL A 585 -25.50 14.74 4.74
C VAL A 585 -25.78 13.24 4.63
N VAL A 586 -24.75 12.41 4.83
CA VAL A 586 -24.89 10.94 4.83
C VAL A 586 -25.80 10.48 5.96
N TRP A 587 -25.75 11.10 7.14
CA TRP A 587 -26.69 10.80 8.22
C TRP A 587 -28.15 11.06 7.81
N LYS A 588 -28.45 12.25 7.25
CA LYS A 588 -29.79 12.58 6.74
C LYS A 588 -30.27 11.65 5.62
N LEU A 589 -29.41 11.35 4.65
CA LEU A 589 -29.75 10.50 3.49
C LEU A 589 -29.87 9.00 3.83
N SER A 590 -29.16 8.52 4.85
CA SER A 590 -29.14 7.11 5.20
C SER A 590 -30.28 6.68 6.14
N GLY A 591 -30.84 7.63 6.91
CA GLY A 591 -31.82 7.33 7.97
C GLY A 591 -31.25 6.53 9.14
N LEU A 592 -29.93 6.29 9.17
CA LEU A 592 -29.27 5.54 10.24
C LEU A 592 -29.16 6.37 11.53
N PRO A 593 -29.08 5.75 12.71
CA PRO A 593 -28.77 6.47 13.94
C PRO A 593 -27.38 7.13 13.83
N ALA A 594 -27.23 8.33 14.38
CA ALA A 594 -25.98 9.11 14.31
C ALA A 594 -24.77 8.36 14.91
N THR A 595 -24.99 7.41 15.82
CA THR A 595 -23.95 6.51 16.35
C THR A 595 -23.29 5.63 15.28
N ARG A 596 -24.00 5.30 14.18
CA ARG A 596 -23.51 4.49 13.07
C ARG A 596 -22.93 5.29 11.90
N VAL A 597 -22.98 6.63 11.94
CA VAL A 597 -22.50 7.50 10.85
C VAL A 597 -21.39 8.41 11.37
N ILE A 598 -20.17 8.16 10.89
CA ILE A 598 -18.92 8.66 11.48
C ILE A 598 -18.09 9.33 10.39
N GLY A 599 -17.61 10.55 10.62
CA GLY A 599 -16.61 11.16 9.73
C GLY A 599 -15.20 10.90 10.26
N SER A 600 -14.22 10.69 9.37
CA SER A 600 -12.81 10.50 9.76
C SER A 600 -12.27 11.66 10.60
N GLY A 601 -12.75 12.87 10.32
CA GLY A 601 -12.57 14.05 11.16
C GLY A 601 -11.11 14.37 11.47
N CYS A 602 -10.90 14.95 12.66
CA CYS A 602 -9.60 15.38 13.17
C CYS A 602 -8.69 14.24 13.66
N ASN A 603 -8.97 12.96 13.35
CA ASN A 603 -8.12 11.83 13.73
C ASN A 603 -6.74 11.91 13.06
N LEU A 604 -6.68 12.38 11.80
CA LEU A 604 -5.41 12.64 11.11
C LEU A 604 -4.73 13.91 11.62
N ASP A 605 -5.48 14.97 11.92
CA ASP A 605 -4.91 16.24 12.40
C ASP A 605 -4.33 16.10 13.80
N SER A 606 -4.99 15.34 14.67
CA SER A 606 -4.44 14.93 15.97
C SER A 606 -3.19 14.06 15.81
N ALA A 607 -3.11 13.22 14.77
CA ALA A 607 -1.89 12.45 14.47
C ALA A 607 -0.72 13.36 14.04
N ARG A 608 -0.98 14.32 13.14
CA ARG A 608 -0.01 15.36 12.74
C ARG A 608 0.45 16.21 13.92
N PHE A 609 -0.48 16.63 14.77
CA PHE A 609 -0.20 17.43 15.97
C PHE A 609 0.74 16.69 16.93
N ARG A 610 0.43 15.43 17.24
CA ARG A 610 1.26 14.56 18.07
C ARG A 610 2.61 14.25 17.42
N TYR A 611 2.67 14.14 16.10
CA TYR A 611 3.92 14.01 15.34
C TYR A 611 4.83 15.24 15.52
N LEU A 612 4.31 16.45 15.29
CA LEU A 612 5.09 17.69 15.39
C LEU A 612 5.52 17.99 16.85
N ILE A 613 4.66 17.71 17.84
CA ILE A 613 5.04 17.74 19.26
C ILE A 613 6.19 16.75 19.53
N GLY A 614 6.08 15.52 19.03
CA GLY A 614 7.12 14.49 19.14
C GLY A 614 8.44 14.90 18.48
N GLN A 615 8.40 15.50 17.29
CA GLN A 615 9.56 16.04 16.59
C GLN A 615 10.25 17.15 17.40
N LYS A 616 9.49 18.08 17.99
CA LYS A 616 10.02 19.18 18.81
C LYS A 616 10.64 18.69 20.12
N LEU A 617 10.04 17.69 20.76
CA LEU A 617 10.54 17.12 22.02
C LEU A 617 11.61 16.03 21.83
N GLY A 618 11.68 15.39 20.67
CA GLY A 618 12.48 14.18 20.45
C GLY A 618 11.87 12.93 21.10
N VAL A 619 10.53 12.83 21.10
CA VAL A 619 9.75 11.74 21.71
C VAL A 619 8.83 11.13 20.66
N HIS A 620 8.62 9.81 20.68
CA HIS A 620 7.75 9.14 19.69
C HIS A 620 6.29 9.61 19.82
N PRO A 621 5.54 9.82 18.71
CA PRO A 621 4.18 10.39 18.77
C PRO A 621 3.17 9.54 19.56
N SER A 622 3.44 8.25 19.77
CA SER A 622 2.65 7.39 20.67
C SER A 622 2.59 7.90 22.10
N SER A 623 3.68 8.52 22.57
CA SER A 623 3.88 8.99 23.95
C SER A 623 3.71 10.51 24.12
N CYS A 624 3.49 11.22 23.00
CA CYS A 624 3.03 12.60 22.99
C CYS A 624 1.50 12.61 22.88
N HIS A 625 0.83 13.24 23.83
CA HIS A 625 -0.63 13.30 23.88
C HIS A 625 -1.10 14.73 23.64
N GLY A 626 -2.08 14.88 22.75
CA GLY A 626 -2.64 16.16 22.34
C GLY A 626 -3.76 15.90 21.34
N TRP A 627 -4.78 16.75 21.35
CA TRP A 627 -6.01 16.57 20.58
C TRP A 627 -6.30 17.81 19.74
N ILE A 628 -6.72 17.58 18.51
CA ILE A 628 -7.39 18.57 17.68
C ILE A 628 -8.85 18.13 17.54
N ILE A 629 -9.77 19.07 17.76
CA ILE A 629 -11.22 18.88 17.67
C ILE A 629 -11.84 19.97 16.76
N GLY A 630 -13.16 19.96 16.56
CA GLY A 630 -13.84 20.91 15.68
C GLY A 630 -13.91 20.42 14.22
N GLU A 631 -13.98 21.37 13.29
CA GLU A 631 -13.88 21.12 11.85
C GLU A 631 -12.54 20.45 11.48
N HIS A 632 -12.58 19.45 10.60
CA HIS A 632 -11.39 19.02 9.85
C HIS A 632 -11.03 20.10 8.81
N GLY A 633 -10.17 21.04 9.19
CA GLY A 633 -9.73 22.15 8.34
C GLY A 633 -9.34 23.40 9.12
N ASP A 634 -9.59 24.56 8.51
CA ASP A 634 -9.08 25.86 8.95
C ASP A 634 -9.60 26.32 10.32
N SER A 635 -10.81 25.91 10.73
CA SER A 635 -11.36 26.22 12.07
C SER A 635 -11.18 25.10 13.11
N SER A 636 -10.28 24.15 12.85
CA SER A 636 -9.86 23.14 13.83
C SER A 636 -9.30 23.76 15.11
N VAL A 637 -9.51 23.11 16.26
CA VAL A 637 -9.21 23.64 17.60
C VAL A 637 -8.17 22.76 18.29
N PRO A 638 -6.95 23.27 18.56
CA PRO A 638 -5.94 22.55 19.34
C PRO A 638 -6.22 22.68 20.85
N LEU A 639 -6.34 21.55 21.54
CA LEU A 639 -6.61 21.52 22.98
C LEU A 639 -5.31 21.59 23.79
N TRP A 640 -4.71 22.79 23.84
CA TRP A 640 -3.48 23.08 24.58
C TRP A 640 -3.58 22.76 26.07
N SER A 641 -4.77 22.86 26.67
CA SER A 641 -5.05 22.45 28.06
C SER A 641 -4.75 20.96 28.32
N GLY A 642 -4.95 20.10 27.33
CA GLY A 642 -4.75 18.65 27.44
C GLY A 642 -3.42 18.11 26.92
N VAL A 643 -2.53 18.97 26.40
CA VAL A 643 -1.25 18.52 25.82
C VAL A 643 -0.30 18.06 26.92
N ASN A 644 0.16 16.82 26.86
CA ASN A 644 1.02 16.21 27.87
C ASN A 644 1.96 15.13 27.29
N VAL A 645 3.02 14.84 28.04
CA VAL A 645 3.90 13.68 27.83
C VAL A 645 4.01 12.96 29.17
N ALA A 646 3.78 11.64 29.17
CA ALA A 646 3.76 10.82 30.40
C ALA A 646 2.87 11.40 31.54
N GLY A 647 1.78 12.09 31.19
CA GLY A 647 0.87 12.74 32.15
C GLY A 647 1.30 14.15 32.61
N VAL A 648 2.52 14.60 32.31
CA VAL A 648 2.98 15.96 32.62
C VAL A 648 2.38 16.94 31.61
N ALA A 649 1.44 17.79 32.06
CA ALA A 649 0.78 18.79 31.24
C ALA A 649 1.76 19.89 30.81
N LEU A 650 1.98 20.09 29.51
CA LEU A 650 2.96 21.07 29.04
C LEU A 650 2.57 22.51 29.39
N LYS A 651 1.27 22.78 29.54
CA LYS A 651 0.73 24.07 29.97
C LYS A 651 0.96 24.39 31.46
N SER A 652 1.37 23.42 32.28
CA SER A 652 1.84 23.71 33.65
C SER A 652 3.33 24.08 33.69
N LEU A 653 4.11 23.68 32.68
CA LEU A 653 5.52 24.08 32.51
C LEU A 653 5.64 25.46 31.84
N ASP A 654 4.83 25.70 30.80
CA ASP A 654 4.65 27.04 30.22
C ASP A 654 3.15 27.41 30.17
N PRO A 655 2.66 28.27 31.10
CA PRO A 655 1.29 28.78 31.07
C PRO A 655 0.90 29.51 29.78
N LYS A 656 1.89 29.99 29.00
CA LYS A 656 1.69 30.69 27.72
C LYS A 656 1.62 29.76 26.52
N LEU A 657 1.79 28.45 26.70
CA LEU A 657 1.74 27.43 25.64
C LEU A 657 0.56 27.65 24.69
N GLY A 658 0.87 27.84 23.41
CA GLY A 658 -0.15 28.02 22.35
C GLY A 658 -0.69 29.43 22.19
N SER A 659 -0.30 30.39 23.04
CA SER A 659 -0.59 31.82 22.85
C SER A 659 0.38 32.47 21.86
N ASP A 660 0.09 33.70 21.40
CA ASP A 660 1.05 34.50 20.61
C ASP A 660 2.22 35.05 21.46
N SER A 661 2.18 34.88 22.79
CA SER A 661 3.23 35.33 23.73
C SER A 661 4.19 34.21 24.17
N ASP A 662 4.03 33.02 23.58
CA ASP A 662 4.83 31.82 23.75
C ASP A 662 6.23 31.99 23.13
N LYS A 663 7.29 31.83 23.95
CA LYS A 663 8.68 32.00 23.51
C LYS A 663 9.14 30.91 22.54
N ASP A 664 8.65 29.69 22.74
CA ASP A 664 8.97 28.53 21.91
C ASP A 664 8.04 28.42 20.68
N SER A 665 7.06 29.34 20.54
CA SER A 665 6.12 29.42 19.42
C SER A 665 5.32 28.14 19.16
N TRP A 666 4.83 27.43 20.18
CA TRP A 666 4.07 26.19 20.01
C TRP A 666 2.79 26.38 19.18
N LYS A 667 2.19 27.58 19.19
CA LYS A 667 1.06 27.94 18.32
C LYS A 667 1.31 27.67 16.83
N ASN A 668 2.57 27.74 16.37
CA ASN A 668 2.91 27.45 14.97
C ASN A 668 2.70 25.97 14.60
N ILE A 669 2.80 25.04 15.56
CA ILE A 669 2.51 23.61 15.30
C ILE A 669 1.07 23.43 14.80
N HIS A 670 0.09 24.15 15.35
CA HIS A 670 -1.29 24.07 14.85
C HIS A 670 -1.42 24.66 13.44
N LYS A 671 -0.74 25.78 13.15
CA LYS A 671 -0.66 26.35 11.79
C LYS A 671 -0.05 25.36 10.80
N GLU A 672 0.99 24.62 11.20
CA GLU A 672 1.61 23.56 10.40
C GLU A 672 0.67 22.38 10.18
N VAL A 673 -0.14 21.97 11.17
CA VAL A 673 -1.17 20.92 10.97
C VAL A 673 -2.20 21.34 9.93
N VAL A 674 -2.73 22.58 10.01
CA VAL A 674 -3.68 23.12 9.02
C VAL A 674 -3.00 23.22 7.65
N GLY A 675 -1.79 23.77 7.59
CA GLY A 675 -0.99 23.91 6.36
C GLY A 675 -0.59 22.57 5.71
N SER A 676 -0.46 21.50 6.49
CA SER A 676 0.07 20.18 6.05
C SER A 676 -0.68 19.59 4.87
N ALA A 677 -2.01 19.72 4.83
CA ALA A 677 -2.80 19.20 3.72
C ALA A 677 -2.53 19.99 2.43
N TYR A 678 -2.50 21.32 2.52
CA TYR A 678 -2.23 22.20 1.39
C TYR A 678 -0.81 22.03 0.86
N GLU A 679 0.20 21.86 1.72
CA GLU A 679 1.58 21.62 1.28
C GLU A 679 1.73 20.27 0.56
N ILE A 680 1.16 19.18 1.08
CA ILE A 680 1.19 17.88 0.40
C ILE A 680 0.46 17.94 -0.96
N ILE A 681 -0.68 18.62 -1.03
CA ILE A 681 -1.43 18.82 -2.29
C ILE A 681 -0.61 19.67 -3.27
N LYS A 682 0.09 20.71 -2.82
CA LYS A 682 0.99 21.51 -3.66
C LYS A 682 2.17 20.69 -4.20
N LEU A 683 2.74 19.80 -3.38
CA LEU A 683 3.94 19.02 -3.70
C LEU A 683 3.67 17.79 -4.59
N LYS A 684 2.56 17.08 -4.39
CA LYS A 684 2.23 15.85 -5.15
C LYS A 684 0.81 15.77 -5.73
N GLY A 685 -0.01 16.81 -5.57
CA GLY A 685 -1.35 16.94 -6.18
C GLY A 685 -2.51 16.28 -5.43
N TYR A 686 -2.26 15.56 -4.32
CA TYR A 686 -3.28 14.87 -3.52
C TYR A 686 -2.72 14.37 -2.19
N THR A 687 -3.59 14.07 -1.22
CA THR A 687 -3.26 13.27 -0.02
C THR A 687 -3.71 11.81 -0.20
N SER A 688 -3.04 10.85 0.43
CA SER A 688 -3.41 9.44 0.37
C SER A 688 -2.99 8.63 1.60
N TRP A 689 -1.72 8.68 2.00
CA TRP A 689 -1.15 7.70 2.93
C TRP A 689 -1.51 7.98 4.38
N GLY A 690 -1.34 9.22 4.85
CA GLY A 690 -1.69 9.58 6.22
C GLY A 690 -3.18 9.36 6.51
N ILE A 691 -4.05 9.67 5.53
CA ILE A 691 -5.49 9.42 5.66
C ILE A 691 -5.85 7.93 5.56
N GLY A 692 -5.21 7.14 4.69
CA GLY A 692 -5.41 5.69 4.62
C GLY A 692 -5.03 4.98 5.93
N LEU A 693 -3.93 5.40 6.55
CA LEU A 693 -3.47 4.92 7.86
C LEU A 693 -4.45 5.33 8.98
N SER A 694 -4.87 6.59 9.01
CA SER A 694 -5.88 7.11 9.94
C SER A 694 -7.21 6.37 9.85
N VAL A 695 -7.73 6.14 8.63
CA VAL A 695 -8.95 5.37 8.39
C VAL A 695 -8.79 3.93 8.87
N THR A 696 -7.66 3.29 8.60
CA THR A 696 -7.38 1.92 9.05
C THR A 696 -7.35 1.80 10.58
N ASP A 697 -6.88 2.83 11.28
CA ASP A 697 -6.91 2.90 12.74
C ASP A 697 -8.36 2.97 13.29
N LEU A 698 -9.24 3.76 12.64
CA LEU A 698 -10.67 3.83 12.97
C LEU A 698 -11.39 2.50 12.68
N VAL A 699 -11.16 1.91 11.50
CA VAL A 699 -11.69 0.60 11.07
C VAL A 699 -11.34 -0.48 12.10
N LYS A 700 -10.07 -0.51 12.54
CA LYS A 700 -9.59 -1.46 13.55
C LYS A 700 -10.33 -1.31 14.89
N SER A 701 -10.61 -0.09 15.33
CA SER A 701 -11.39 0.15 16.56
C SER A 701 -12.84 -0.32 16.44
N ILE A 702 -13.47 -0.08 15.28
CA ILE A 702 -14.86 -0.49 15.02
C ILE A 702 -14.96 -2.02 14.95
N LEU A 703 -14.23 -2.66 14.03
CA LEU A 703 -14.39 -4.08 13.75
C LEU A 703 -13.86 -4.99 14.87
N LYS A 704 -12.73 -4.63 15.49
CA LYS A 704 -12.19 -5.38 16.65
C LYS A 704 -12.77 -4.91 17.99
N ASN A 705 -13.79 -4.05 17.96
CA ASN A 705 -14.53 -3.54 19.13
C ASN A 705 -13.64 -2.98 20.26
N LEU A 706 -12.59 -2.23 19.91
CA LEU A 706 -11.51 -1.90 20.84
C LEU A 706 -11.88 -0.85 21.89
N ARG A 707 -13.00 -0.11 21.72
CA ARG A 707 -13.43 0.99 22.60
C ARG A 707 -12.34 2.05 22.83
N ARG A 708 -11.49 2.28 21.81
CA ARG A 708 -10.51 3.37 21.83
C ARG A 708 -11.17 4.71 21.55
N VAL A 709 -10.57 5.78 22.08
CA VAL A 709 -11.03 7.15 21.90
C VAL A 709 -10.37 7.77 20.66
N HIS A 710 -11.16 8.34 19.75
CA HIS A 710 -10.70 9.00 18.53
C HIS A 710 -11.43 10.33 18.31
N PRO A 711 -10.77 11.40 17.82
CA PRO A 711 -11.44 12.66 17.51
C PRO A 711 -12.06 12.57 16.11
N VAL A 712 -13.27 12.03 16.05
CA VAL A 712 -14.02 11.76 14.82
C VAL A 712 -15.27 12.62 14.73
N SER A 713 -15.72 12.89 13.50
CA SER A 713 -16.91 13.69 13.28
C SER A 713 -18.16 12.94 13.73
N THR A 714 -18.90 13.53 14.67
CA THR A 714 -20.18 13.01 15.18
C THR A 714 -21.13 14.15 15.51
N MET A 715 -22.40 13.84 15.79
CA MET A 715 -23.39 14.86 16.16
C MET A 715 -23.06 15.47 17.53
N VAL A 716 -22.94 16.79 17.61
CA VAL A 716 -22.57 17.51 18.84
C VAL A 716 -23.71 18.26 19.52
N LYS A 717 -24.94 18.13 19.01
CA LYS A 717 -26.16 18.71 19.59
C LYS A 717 -26.29 18.38 21.09
N GLY A 718 -26.45 19.39 21.93
CA GLY A 718 -26.48 19.28 23.40
C GLY A 718 -25.12 19.31 24.09
N SER A 719 -24.00 19.29 23.34
CA SER A 719 -22.64 19.44 23.88
C SER A 719 -22.17 20.90 23.80
N TYR A 720 -21.46 21.38 24.83
CA TYR A 720 -20.86 22.72 24.87
C TYR A 720 -21.83 23.87 24.51
N GLY A 721 -23.12 23.72 24.83
CA GLY A 721 -24.17 24.71 24.53
C GLY A 721 -24.64 24.78 23.07
N ILE A 722 -24.15 23.90 22.18
CA ILE A 722 -24.58 23.81 20.77
C ILE A 722 -25.98 23.17 20.71
N LYS A 723 -26.93 23.79 19.99
CA LYS A 723 -28.34 23.35 19.92
C LYS A 723 -28.72 22.73 18.56
N GLU A 724 -27.93 23.04 17.56
CA GLU A 724 -28.10 22.72 16.15
C GLU A 724 -27.61 21.29 15.85
N GLU A 725 -28.10 20.67 14.77
CA GLU A 725 -27.74 19.30 14.37
C GLU A 725 -26.41 19.25 13.60
N ILE A 726 -25.38 19.85 14.18
CA ILE A 726 -24.05 19.96 13.59
C ILE A 726 -23.27 18.66 13.86
N PHE A 727 -22.49 18.26 12.86
CA PHE A 727 -21.45 17.25 12.99
C PHE A 727 -20.10 17.95 12.99
N LEU A 728 -19.24 17.61 13.95
CA LEU A 728 -17.84 18.04 14.00
C LEU A 728 -17.03 17.05 14.86
N SER A 729 -15.71 17.16 14.83
CA SER A 729 -14.82 16.22 15.51
C SER A 729 -14.76 16.47 17.02
N ILE A 730 -15.07 15.46 17.83
CA ILE A 730 -14.81 15.41 19.27
C ILE A 730 -14.35 14.00 19.69
N PRO A 731 -13.69 13.83 20.85
CA PRO A 731 -13.15 12.52 21.22
C PRO A 731 -14.28 11.53 21.57
N CYS A 732 -14.42 10.49 20.76
CA CYS A 732 -15.49 9.49 20.82
C CYS A 732 -14.93 8.09 21.05
N VAL A 733 -15.62 7.28 21.87
CA VAL A 733 -15.34 5.86 22.05
C VAL A 733 -15.90 5.08 20.87
N LEU A 734 -15.01 4.43 20.09
CA LEU A 734 -15.38 3.65 18.91
C LEU A 734 -15.34 2.14 19.17
N GLY A 735 -16.42 1.45 18.81
CA GLY A 735 -16.56 0.00 18.86
C GLY A 735 -17.48 -0.57 17.79
N ARG A 736 -17.96 -1.80 17.97
CA ARG A 736 -18.73 -2.56 16.96
C ARG A 736 -20.03 -1.89 16.49
N ASN A 737 -20.58 -1.00 17.32
CA ASN A 737 -21.81 -0.24 17.09
C ASN A 737 -21.54 1.16 16.51
N GLY A 738 -20.28 1.51 16.24
CA GLY A 738 -19.85 2.87 15.88
C GLY A 738 -19.44 3.67 17.11
N VAL A 739 -19.90 4.93 17.19
CA VAL A 739 -19.74 5.80 18.38
C VAL A 739 -20.68 5.29 19.48
N SER A 740 -20.14 4.79 20.59
CA SER A 740 -20.94 4.42 21.76
C SER A 740 -21.01 5.52 22.82
N ASP A 741 -19.93 6.29 22.97
CA ASP A 741 -19.78 7.29 24.03
C ASP A 741 -19.00 8.50 23.52
N VAL A 742 -19.29 9.68 24.06
CA VAL A 742 -18.58 10.94 23.78
C VAL A 742 -17.87 11.40 25.05
N VAL A 743 -16.57 11.71 24.94
CA VAL A 743 -15.80 12.24 26.06
C VAL A 743 -16.13 13.72 26.25
N LYS A 744 -16.64 14.07 27.43
CA LYS A 744 -16.85 15.45 27.85
C LYS A 744 -15.50 16.03 28.28
N VAL A 745 -14.84 16.75 27.37
CA VAL A 745 -13.54 17.37 27.63
C VAL A 745 -13.76 18.68 28.37
N ASN A 746 -12.98 18.93 29.42
CA ASN A 746 -13.01 20.22 30.13
C ASN A 746 -12.24 21.27 29.31
N LEU A 747 -12.95 21.95 28.41
CA LEU A 747 -12.41 23.05 27.61
C LEU A 747 -12.23 24.30 28.49
N ASN A 748 -11.16 25.05 28.24
CA ASN A 748 -11.08 26.42 28.76
C ASN A 748 -11.93 27.38 27.90
N SER A 749 -12.18 28.60 28.38
CA SER A 749 -13.08 29.56 27.72
C SER A 749 -12.66 29.94 26.28
N GLU A 750 -11.35 29.93 25.97
CA GLU A 750 -10.84 30.17 24.61
C GLU A 750 -11.09 28.94 23.71
N GLU A 751 -10.77 27.74 24.20
CA GLU A 751 -11.01 26.47 23.49
C GLU A 751 -12.51 26.26 23.19
N GLU A 752 -13.39 26.58 24.15
CA GLU A 752 -14.85 26.50 23.96
C GLU A 752 -15.37 27.55 22.97
N ALA A 753 -14.85 28.78 23.01
CA ALA A 753 -15.22 29.83 22.06
C ALA A 753 -14.77 29.48 20.63
N LEU A 754 -13.57 28.92 20.47
CA LEU A 754 -13.07 28.42 19.18
C LEU A 754 -13.93 27.25 18.66
N LEU A 755 -14.34 26.32 19.52
CA LEU A 755 -15.23 25.21 19.13
C LEU A 755 -16.61 25.72 18.68
N LYS A 756 -17.21 26.67 19.41
CA LYS A 756 -18.48 27.32 19.04
C LYS A 756 -18.36 28.10 17.73
N LYS A 757 -17.23 28.74 17.46
CA LYS A 757 -16.93 29.41 16.19
C LYS A 757 -16.86 28.39 15.04
N SER A 758 -16.16 27.27 15.25
CA SER A 758 -16.06 26.18 14.28
C SER A 758 -17.43 25.58 13.95
N ALA A 759 -18.25 25.30 14.97
CA ALA A 759 -19.63 24.86 14.81
C ALA A 759 -20.46 25.87 14.00
N SER A 760 -20.34 27.17 14.30
CA SER A 760 -21.04 28.24 13.59
C SER A 760 -20.64 28.35 12.11
N THR A 761 -19.35 28.14 11.79
CA THR A 761 -18.86 28.07 10.41
C THR A 761 -19.49 26.91 9.65
N LEU A 762 -19.53 25.71 10.24
CA LEU A 762 -20.14 24.53 9.63
C LEU A 762 -21.66 24.70 9.45
N TRP A 763 -22.36 25.21 10.47
CA TRP A 763 -23.80 25.46 10.43
C TRP A 763 -24.20 26.43 9.32
N ASN A 764 -23.42 27.49 9.13
CA ASN A 764 -23.67 28.47 8.08
C ASN A 764 -23.59 27.88 6.66
N VAL A 765 -22.88 26.76 6.46
CA VAL A 765 -22.91 26.02 5.19
C VAL A 765 -24.02 24.95 5.20
N GLN A 766 -24.21 24.25 6.31
CA GLN A 766 -25.20 23.16 6.43
C GLN A 766 -26.66 23.61 6.25
N LYS A 767 -27.01 24.81 6.74
CA LYS A 767 -28.37 25.36 6.66
C LYS A 767 -28.83 25.67 5.23
N ASP A 768 -27.88 25.93 4.33
CA ASP A 768 -28.14 26.34 2.93
C ASP A 768 -28.10 25.15 1.95
N LEU A 769 -27.92 23.91 2.44
CA LEU A 769 -27.83 22.70 1.62
C LEU A 769 -29.19 22.26 1.08
N LYS A 770 -29.20 21.86 -0.20
CA LYS A 770 -30.38 21.31 -0.88
C LYS A 770 -30.29 19.80 -0.95
N PHE A 771 -31.07 19.14 -0.08
CA PHE A 771 -31.25 17.68 -0.02
C PHE A 771 -32.01 17.13 -1.22
#